data_AF-A0A1C1CWE5-F1
#
_entry.id   AF-A0A1C1CWE5-F1
#
_cell.length_a   1.000
_cell.length_b   1.000
_cell.length_c   1.000
_cell.angle_alpha   90.00
_cell.angle_beta   90.00
_cell.angle_gamma   90.00
#
_symmetry.space_group_name_H-M   'P 1'
#
loop_
_entity.id
_entity.type
_entity.pdbx_description
1 polymer ?
#
loop_
_entity_poly.entity_id
_entity_poly.type
_entity_poly.pdbx_seq_one_letter_code
_entity_poly.pdbx_strand_id
1 'polypeptide(L)'
;MSTQHFFVQDVMRSEDEPRRLQKLHEENARTRWFNIRHHNSQPYLHVYDRFRPLCDLPAGDGADASSTFPTIVSFIGKSGVGKSTLVRAMLLLGSIDAQQVDTEDVSVLASNQSRMAAFKNISSAQGPLPVTRSGHVDHLADPTTFGVHLYKDEKGLCGPPSSPAGYTLFADCEGFFTGAAQTNAERLTSGRGITPAEDDAMEANLLYKAPVTANMSTQDGQGRAESYYARFLYSISDVVVFVTNEDQNITSLLTSALEWAATAVLHSVNYPSRKTLIIVRNGAMGQRQQIIDTESLERLYLDRQTENLWKRSGILETFVNDYNSRQDKYSKHVYDNRDLYDVLFDRTLCFCIPRADDVEEYRDERVFTQYLGLRTLIDEASRRAVSMRSQVWMRYDVASFSQMLFAAFEHFRTSDKPFNFNQVVRINKPHPRSLLSHIANFLRLALKTTYVRGIRAMIPDIVALNLVVWAMRTLHQVADPEHIFDCVSAEDENDVSLAEQCHSAIREFEAKYQQCGYQFANSDPCINGPVIAHQQLHLSPNNKQAYGPFVLRQVLDPNLVGLIRGKFLEHYNTVVTEDRTGRRSMGKPPPDKIKRVREAVMQKYWSHWLDMTSNTTCLACLQVVPENVLHCGHGYCVRCVRELGKPSESFESAWTFEVCSLCGRRTGDNYSHLIRGTPRCSGVRILTLDGGGIRGIIELALIQEIENKLGLGIPFRDYFDLVVGTSTGGIVGLALSMGDKDANTQTSLLTKAFKSFASTTFLHPRAGRLLNRSGLGHFVTSVVMSVGLYQALFDSNPLQAGLERFFGAHTSLFSSAHSASSMLDESCGGDDERIRPKSPSHHQLQQGHAGIE
;
A
#
# COMPACT_ATOMS: atom_id res chain seq x y z
N MET A 1 -29.17 25.89 30.26
CA MET A 1 -28.44 24.62 30.05
C MET A 1 -27.13 24.96 29.38
N SER A 2 -26.02 24.53 29.98
CA SER A 2 -24.68 24.77 29.43
C SER A 2 -24.37 23.84 28.26
N THR A 3 -23.35 24.15 27.46
CA THR A 3 -22.90 23.29 26.36
C THR A 3 -22.49 21.89 26.88
N GLN A 4 -21.88 21.84 28.06
CA GLN A 4 -21.47 20.61 28.75
C GLN A 4 -22.68 19.72 29.07
N HIS A 5 -23.78 20.31 29.58
CA HIS A 5 -25.02 19.58 29.86
C HIS A 5 -25.57 18.90 28.60
N PHE A 6 -25.66 19.63 27.48
CA PHE A 6 -26.15 19.05 26.22
C PHE A 6 -25.24 17.95 25.67
N PHE A 7 -23.93 18.14 25.75
CA PHE A 7 -22.96 17.13 25.31
C PHE A 7 -23.15 15.81 26.07
N VAL A 8 -23.19 15.88 27.41
CA VAL A 8 -23.33 14.68 28.25
C VAL A 8 -24.67 14.00 27.98
N GLN A 9 -25.75 14.77 27.84
CA GLN A 9 -27.07 14.24 27.50
C GLN A 9 -27.08 13.55 26.13
N ASP A 10 -26.42 14.10 25.10
CA ASP A 10 -26.40 13.49 23.76
C ASP A 10 -25.48 12.25 23.68
N VAL A 11 -24.35 12.27 24.38
CA VAL A 11 -23.44 11.12 24.47
C VAL A 11 -24.11 9.95 25.22
N MET A 12 -24.79 10.25 26.33
CA MET A 12 -25.44 9.25 27.17
C MET A 12 -26.83 8.84 26.68
N ARG A 13 -27.31 9.43 25.58
CA ARG A 13 -28.63 9.13 25.04
C ARG A 13 -28.74 7.65 24.66
N SER A 14 -29.72 6.98 25.25
CA SER A 14 -30.17 5.65 24.88
C SER A 14 -31.52 5.78 24.18
N GLU A 15 -31.73 5.06 23.08
CA GLU A 15 -33.01 5.06 22.36
C GLU A 15 -33.82 3.81 22.74
N ASP A 16 -35.04 4.05 23.23
CA ASP A 16 -35.93 2.99 23.74
C ASP A 16 -36.97 2.56 22.69
N GLU A 17 -37.24 3.42 21.70
CA GLU A 17 -38.26 3.16 20.69
C GLU A 17 -37.75 2.17 19.63
N PRO A 18 -38.33 0.96 19.48
CA PRO A 18 -37.79 -0.09 18.62
C PRO A 18 -37.66 0.31 17.15
N ARG A 19 -38.62 1.07 16.61
CA ARG A 19 -38.60 1.53 15.20
C ARG A 19 -37.48 2.53 14.95
N ARG A 20 -37.26 3.44 15.90
CA ARG A 20 -36.19 4.44 15.81
C ARG A 20 -34.83 3.78 15.99
N LEU A 21 -34.71 2.84 16.93
CA LEU A 21 -33.53 2.03 17.13
C LEU A 21 -33.19 1.20 15.87
N GLN A 22 -34.19 0.59 15.23
CA GLN A 22 -34.00 -0.12 13.96
C GLN A 22 -33.46 0.80 12.86
N LYS A 23 -34.07 1.99 12.67
CA LYS A 23 -33.60 2.95 11.68
C LYS A 23 -32.15 3.39 11.95
N LEU A 24 -31.79 3.60 13.21
CA LEU A 24 -30.42 3.90 13.61
C LEU A 24 -29.46 2.75 13.29
N HIS A 25 -29.86 1.49 13.49
CA HIS A 25 -29.06 0.33 13.08
C HIS A 25 -28.90 0.20 11.56
N GLU A 26 -29.94 0.53 10.79
CA GLU A 26 -29.89 0.56 9.32
C GLU A 26 -28.94 1.65 8.81
N GLU A 27 -28.98 2.85 9.41
CA GLU A 27 -28.03 3.94 9.13
C GLU A 27 -26.60 3.56 9.53
N ASN A 28 -26.44 2.92 10.69
CA ASN A 28 -25.15 2.46 11.20
C ASN A 28 -24.59 1.26 10.40
N ALA A 29 -25.41 0.53 9.64
CA ALA A 29 -24.92 -0.51 8.73
C ALA A 29 -23.98 0.08 7.66
N ARG A 30 -24.13 1.37 7.32
CA ARG A 30 -23.26 2.08 6.36
C ARG A 30 -21.87 2.42 6.94
N THR A 31 -21.67 2.30 8.25
CA THR A 31 -20.36 2.55 8.90
C THR A 31 -19.55 1.27 9.08
N ARG A 32 -20.13 0.10 8.74
CA ARG A 32 -19.43 -1.18 8.78
C ARG A 32 -18.18 -1.12 7.91
N TRP A 33 -17.08 -1.60 8.48
CA TRP A 33 -15.81 -1.69 7.78
C TRP A 33 -15.49 -3.12 7.40
N PHE A 34 -15.54 -4.05 8.36
CA PHE A 34 -15.41 -5.46 8.08
C PHE A 34 -16.00 -6.32 9.19
N ASN A 35 -16.35 -7.57 8.88
CA ASN A 35 -16.81 -8.56 9.85
C ASN A 35 -16.49 -9.98 9.38
N ILE A 36 -16.59 -10.95 10.30
CA ILE A 36 -16.48 -12.37 10.00
C ILE A 36 -17.84 -13.03 10.27
N ARG A 37 -18.43 -13.64 9.24
CA ARG A 37 -19.69 -14.39 9.33
C ARG A 37 -19.43 -15.87 9.12
N HIS A 38 -20.16 -16.71 9.83
CA HIS A 38 -20.13 -18.15 9.61
C HIS A 38 -21.21 -18.55 8.59
N HIS A 39 -20.79 -19.14 7.48
CA HIS A 39 -21.67 -19.80 6.53
C HIS A 39 -21.36 -21.30 6.56
N ASN A 40 -22.34 -22.15 6.93
CA ASN A 40 -22.17 -23.60 7.04
C ASN A 40 -20.92 -24.01 7.85
N SER A 41 -20.73 -23.40 9.02
CA SER A 41 -19.56 -23.58 9.90
C SER A 41 -18.21 -23.09 9.35
N GLN A 42 -18.16 -22.56 8.12
CA GLN A 42 -16.97 -21.94 7.55
C GLN A 42 -17.00 -20.42 7.78
N PRO A 43 -15.94 -19.81 8.34
CA PRO A 43 -15.87 -18.37 8.51
C PRO A 43 -15.52 -17.67 7.19
N TYR A 44 -16.26 -16.60 6.88
CA TYR A 44 -16.05 -15.71 5.75
C TYR A 44 -15.76 -14.31 6.25
N LEU A 45 -14.70 -13.71 5.73
CA LEU A 45 -14.39 -12.31 5.91
C LEU A 45 -15.22 -11.50 4.91
N HIS A 46 -15.98 -10.53 5.40
CA HIS A 46 -16.67 -9.52 4.62
C HIS A 46 -16.00 -8.17 4.89
N VAL A 47 -15.48 -7.54 3.84
CA VAL A 47 -14.89 -6.19 3.87
C VAL A 47 -15.79 -5.27 3.07
N TYR A 48 -16.14 -4.13 3.65
CA TYR A 48 -17.01 -3.12 3.06
C TYR A 48 -16.17 -1.91 2.61
N ASP A 49 -16.61 -1.24 1.55
CA ASP A 49 -15.93 -0.07 0.99
C ASP A 49 -16.19 1.18 1.84
N ARG A 50 -15.57 1.22 3.02
CA ARG A 50 -15.73 2.28 4.00
C ARG A 50 -14.52 3.21 4.11
N PHE A 51 -13.32 2.65 3.99
CA PHE A 51 -12.08 3.42 4.19
C PHE A 51 -11.92 4.52 3.13
N ARG A 52 -11.97 4.17 1.82
CA ARG A 52 -11.75 5.13 0.72
C ARG A 52 -12.74 6.31 0.74
N PRO A 53 -14.06 6.10 0.82
CA PRO A 53 -15.01 7.21 0.87
C PRO A 53 -14.86 8.16 2.07
N LEU A 54 -14.33 7.68 3.20
CA LEU A 54 -14.01 8.55 4.34
C LEU A 54 -12.80 9.43 4.04
N CYS A 55 -11.87 8.95 3.23
CA CYS A 55 -10.61 9.63 2.95
C CYS A 55 -10.68 10.56 1.74
N ASP A 56 -11.66 10.37 0.85
CA ASP A 56 -11.88 11.24 -0.30
C ASP A 56 -12.14 12.69 0.17
N LEU A 57 -11.31 13.62 -0.29
CA LEU A 57 -11.50 15.05 -0.05
C LEU A 57 -12.61 15.57 -0.98
N PRO A 58 -13.50 16.48 -0.52
CA PRO A 58 -14.40 17.19 -1.42
C PRO A 58 -13.59 17.87 -2.51
N ALA A 59 -14.04 17.81 -3.76
CA ALA A 59 -13.33 18.24 -4.97
C ALA A 59 -12.98 19.75 -5.07
N GLY A 60 -12.92 20.49 -3.96
CA GLY A 60 -12.65 21.93 -3.89
C GLY A 60 -11.46 22.35 -3.02
N ASP A 61 -10.96 21.51 -2.10
CA ASP A 61 -9.77 21.84 -1.33
C ASP A 61 -8.53 21.36 -2.08
N GLY A 62 -7.66 22.28 -2.50
CA GLY A 62 -6.37 22.00 -3.15
C GLY A 62 -5.36 21.24 -2.28
N ALA A 63 -5.80 20.57 -1.21
CA ALA A 63 -5.00 19.63 -0.45
C ALA A 63 -4.82 18.36 -1.28
N ASP A 64 -3.62 18.20 -1.83
CA ASP A 64 -3.22 17.00 -2.57
C ASP A 64 -3.40 15.78 -1.64
N ALA A 65 -4.21 14.78 -2.03
CA ALA A 65 -4.46 13.59 -1.19
C ALA A 65 -3.17 12.84 -0.79
N SER A 66 -2.07 13.08 -1.51
CA SER A 66 -0.71 12.63 -1.17
C SER A 66 -0.12 13.26 0.09
N SER A 67 -0.77 14.28 0.65
CA SER A 67 -0.31 15.02 1.83
C SER A 67 -1.08 14.65 3.11
N THR A 68 -2.12 13.83 3.04
CA THR A 68 -2.98 13.52 4.19
C THR A 68 -2.64 12.16 4.79
N PHE A 69 -2.39 12.11 6.11
CA PHE A 69 -1.96 10.90 6.81
C PHE A 69 -2.99 10.45 7.87
N PRO A 70 -3.73 9.35 7.66
CA PRO A 70 -4.71 8.86 8.63
C PRO A 70 -4.05 8.17 9.84
N THR A 71 -4.58 8.38 11.04
CA THR A 71 -4.31 7.55 12.24
C THR A 71 -5.50 6.65 12.52
N ILE A 72 -5.25 5.42 13.00
CA ILE A 72 -6.35 4.53 13.46
C ILE A 72 -6.29 4.36 14.97
N VAL A 73 -7.41 4.65 15.62
CA VAL A 73 -7.65 4.42 17.04
C VAL A 73 -8.73 3.36 17.17
N SER A 74 -8.37 2.19 17.71
CA SER A 74 -9.32 1.08 17.87
C SER A 74 -9.82 0.99 19.31
N PHE A 75 -11.13 1.01 19.49
CA PHE A 75 -11.80 0.75 20.77
C PHE A 75 -12.13 -0.73 20.87
N ILE A 76 -11.63 -1.38 21.92
CA ILE A 76 -11.81 -2.81 22.21
C ILE A 76 -12.28 -3.01 23.66
N GLY A 77 -12.87 -4.18 23.95
CA GLY A 77 -13.41 -4.52 25.27
C GLY A 77 -14.71 -5.32 25.16
N LYS A 78 -15.24 -5.79 26.30
CA LYS A 78 -16.47 -6.61 26.35
C LYS A 78 -17.69 -5.93 25.71
N SER A 79 -18.70 -6.71 25.34
CA SER A 79 -20.02 -6.18 25.00
C SER A 79 -20.57 -5.35 26.17
N GLY A 80 -21.28 -4.27 25.87
CA GLY A 80 -21.94 -3.46 26.90
C GLY A 80 -21.05 -2.53 27.73
N VAL A 81 -19.72 -2.57 27.69
CA VAL A 81 -18.85 -1.69 28.53
C VAL A 81 -18.86 -0.20 28.16
N GLY A 82 -19.61 0.19 27.11
CA GLY A 82 -19.76 1.58 26.68
C GLY A 82 -18.73 2.07 25.65
N LYS A 83 -18.18 1.16 24.82
CA LYS A 83 -17.23 1.49 23.74
C LYS A 83 -17.82 2.49 22.74
N SER A 84 -18.98 2.18 22.17
CA SER A 84 -19.67 3.05 21.19
C SER A 84 -20.05 4.40 21.79
N THR A 85 -20.37 4.45 23.10
CA THR A 85 -20.58 5.71 23.84
C THR A 85 -19.31 6.55 23.87
N LEU A 86 -18.15 5.94 24.13
CA LEU A 86 -16.86 6.64 24.09
C LEU A 86 -16.50 7.11 22.69
N VAL A 87 -16.69 6.26 21.66
CA VAL A 87 -16.44 6.63 20.26
C VAL A 87 -17.33 7.83 19.86
N ARG A 88 -18.61 7.79 20.22
CA ARG A 88 -19.56 8.90 20.02
C ARG A 88 -19.07 10.17 20.70
N ALA A 89 -18.62 10.09 21.96
CA ALA A 89 -18.06 11.22 22.68
C ALA A 89 -16.82 11.79 21.97
N MET A 90 -15.90 10.94 21.47
CA MET A 90 -14.69 11.39 20.78
C MET A 90 -15.01 12.12 19.47
N LEU A 91 -15.97 11.60 18.69
CA LEU A 91 -16.44 12.22 17.44
C LEU A 91 -17.11 13.56 17.70
N LEU A 92 -18.00 13.65 18.70
CA LEU A 92 -18.67 14.90 19.06
C LEU A 92 -17.67 15.96 19.56
N LEU A 93 -16.67 15.57 20.36
CA LEU A 93 -15.61 16.49 20.80
C LEU A 93 -14.73 16.99 19.63
N GLY A 94 -14.54 16.16 18.60
CA GLY A 94 -13.80 16.54 17.40
C GLY A 94 -14.43 17.70 16.64
N SER A 95 -15.76 17.67 16.50
CA SER A 95 -16.50 18.70 15.76
C SER A 95 -16.74 20.00 16.55
N ILE A 96 -16.48 20.04 17.87
CA ILE A 96 -16.65 21.26 18.69
C ILE A 96 -15.48 22.27 18.52
N ASP A 97 -14.42 21.89 17.81
CA ASP A 97 -13.16 22.63 17.61
C ASP A 97 -12.34 22.87 18.90
N ALA A 98 -11.11 22.36 18.88
CA ALA A 98 -10.14 22.39 19.97
C ALA A 98 -9.13 23.54 19.87
N GLN A 99 -9.27 24.48 18.93
CA GLN A 99 -8.42 25.68 18.90
C GLN A 99 -8.96 26.86 19.71
N GLN A 100 -10.10 26.72 20.40
CA GLN A 100 -10.65 27.76 21.29
C GLN A 100 -10.90 27.29 22.73
N VAL A 101 -10.35 26.14 23.12
CA VAL A 101 -10.48 25.62 24.48
C VAL A 101 -9.08 25.45 25.06
N ASP A 102 -8.49 26.55 25.54
CA ASP A 102 -7.40 26.44 26.48
C ASP A 102 -7.94 25.78 27.75
N THR A 103 -7.22 24.77 28.24
CA THR A 103 -7.58 23.93 29.40
C THR A 103 -7.86 24.71 30.68
N GLU A 104 -7.45 25.98 30.76
CA GLU A 104 -7.59 26.80 31.95
C GLU A 104 -8.92 27.57 32.03
N ASP A 105 -9.68 27.67 30.94
CA ASP A 105 -10.90 28.51 30.89
C ASP A 105 -12.16 27.75 30.46
N VAL A 106 -12.55 26.74 31.25
CA VAL A 106 -13.88 26.07 31.16
C VAL A 106 -15.03 27.08 31.31
N SER A 107 -14.77 28.23 31.93
CA SER A 107 -15.70 29.33 32.16
C SER A 107 -16.26 29.96 30.86
N VAL A 108 -15.49 29.94 29.77
CA VAL A 108 -15.87 30.56 28.48
C VAL A 108 -16.93 29.74 27.72
N LEU A 109 -17.17 28.48 28.12
CA LEU A 109 -18.22 27.63 27.56
C LEU A 109 -19.63 27.97 28.07
N ALA A 110 -19.74 28.70 29.18
CA ALA A 110 -21.02 28.98 29.84
C ALA A 110 -21.90 30.01 29.09
N SER A 111 -21.28 30.89 28.31
CA SER A 111 -21.99 31.95 27.58
C SER A 111 -21.88 31.74 26.08
N ASN A 112 -22.79 31.03 25.42
CA ASN A 112 -23.03 31.21 23.97
C ASN A 112 -24.21 30.36 23.43
N GLN A 113 -25.37 30.99 23.22
CA GLN A 113 -26.47 30.43 22.41
C GLN A 113 -26.02 30.05 20.98
N SER A 114 -24.98 30.72 20.46
CA SER A 114 -24.35 30.43 19.16
C SER A 114 -23.69 29.04 19.10
N ARG A 115 -23.04 28.59 20.18
CA ARG A 115 -22.45 27.23 20.27
C ARG A 115 -23.53 26.15 20.44
N MET A 116 -24.67 26.47 21.07
CA MET A 116 -25.81 25.54 21.14
C MET A 116 -26.46 25.28 19.77
N ALA A 117 -26.63 26.33 18.96
CA ALA A 117 -27.10 26.19 17.58
C ALA A 117 -26.08 25.40 16.73
N ALA A 118 -24.79 25.68 16.92
CA ALA A 118 -23.72 24.90 16.30
C ALA A 118 -23.77 23.41 16.70
N PHE A 119 -23.93 23.07 17.99
CA PHE A 119 -23.99 21.68 18.44
C PHE A 119 -25.20 20.91 17.90
N LYS A 120 -26.39 21.53 17.87
CA LYS A 120 -27.57 20.93 17.22
C LYS A 120 -27.36 20.73 15.72
N ASN A 121 -26.77 21.73 15.06
CA ASN A 121 -26.45 21.64 13.63
C ASN A 121 -25.41 20.55 13.36
N ILE A 122 -24.34 20.44 14.17
CA ILE A 122 -23.29 19.42 14.08
C ILE A 122 -23.87 18.02 14.29
N SER A 123 -24.66 17.81 15.34
CA SER A 123 -25.35 16.53 15.60
C SER A 123 -26.30 16.13 14.45
N SER A 124 -26.89 17.11 13.76
CA SER A 124 -27.74 16.86 12.59
C SER A 124 -26.99 16.75 11.24
N ALA A 125 -25.77 17.32 11.14
CA ALA A 125 -24.99 17.39 9.91
C ALA A 125 -23.99 16.24 9.76
N GLN A 126 -23.63 15.58 10.86
CA GLN A 126 -22.72 14.44 10.82
C GLN A 126 -23.31 13.25 10.06
N GLY A 127 -22.41 12.48 9.45
CA GLY A 127 -22.73 11.14 8.98
C GLY A 127 -23.17 10.21 10.12
N PRO A 128 -23.51 8.95 9.83
CA PRO A 128 -24.00 8.00 10.81
C PRO A 128 -23.04 7.87 12.02
N LEU A 129 -23.54 8.23 13.20
CA LEU A 129 -22.86 8.09 14.50
C LEU A 129 -23.00 6.67 15.07
N PRO A 130 -22.11 6.25 15.99
CA PRO A 130 -22.27 4.99 16.70
C PRO A 130 -23.63 4.94 17.43
N VAL A 131 -24.33 3.81 17.27
CA VAL A 131 -25.55 3.51 18.00
C VAL A 131 -25.16 3.04 19.40
N THR A 132 -25.65 3.76 20.42
CA THR A 132 -25.44 3.46 21.83
C THR A 132 -26.39 2.35 22.30
N ARG A 133 -26.20 1.87 23.54
CA ARG A 133 -26.96 0.77 24.16
C ARG A 133 -28.48 1.01 24.04
N SER A 134 -29.27 -0.05 23.78
CA SER A 134 -30.73 0.04 23.89
C SER A 134 -31.12 0.28 25.36
N GLY A 135 -32.09 1.14 25.65
CA GLY A 135 -32.60 1.25 27.03
C GLY A 135 -33.64 0.19 27.40
N HIS A 136 -33.88 -0.79 26.53
CA HIS A 136 -34.72 -1.95 26.85
C HIS A 136 -34.00 -2.88 27.84
N VAL A 137 -34.64 -3.19 28.98
CA VAL A 137 -34.03 -3.89 30.13
C VAL A 137 -33.51 -5.29 29.74
N ASP A 138 -34.23 -6.01 28.89
CA ASP A 138 -33.88 -7.38 28.46
C ASP A 138 -32.68 -7.44 27.50
N HIS A 139 -32.22 -6.31 26.97
CA HIS A 139 -31.22 -6.24 25.89
C HIS A 139 -29.98 -5.41 26.28
N LEU A 140 -29.84 -5.09 27.57
CA LEU A 140 -28.77 -4.23 28.09
C LEU A 140 -27.35 -4.79 27.89
N ALA A 141 -27.20 -6.11 27.86
CA ALA A 141 -25.91 -6.81 27.72
C ALA A 141 -25.62 -7.26 26.27
N ASP A 142 -26.61 -7.15 25.38
CA ASP A 142 -26.49 -7.63 24.01
C ASP A 142 -25.54 -6.72 23.20
N PRO A 143 -24.74 -7.29 22.26
CA PRO A 143 -23.88 -6.49 21.40
C PRO A 143 -24.72 -5.52 20.55
N THR A 144 -24.27 -4.27 20.43
CA THR A 144 -24.98 -3.20 19.72
C THR A 144 -24.93 -3.37 18.22
N THR A 145 -23.78 -3.78 17.68
CA THR A 145 -23.53 -3.95 16.25
C THR A 145 -22.76 -5.25 15.98
N PHE A 146 -22.54 -5.58 14.70
CA PHE A 146 -21.84 -6.79 14.28
C PHE A 146 -20.60 -6.45 13.44
N GLY A 147 -19.42 -6.78 13.98
CA GLY A 147 -18.13 -6.55 13.34
C GLY A 147 -17.41 -5.29 13.81
N VAL A 148 -16.62 -4.71 12.91
CA VAL A 148 -15.88 -3.47 13.13
C VAL A 148 -16.49 -2.36 12.31
N HIS A 149 -16.76 -1.23 12.95
CA HIS A 149 -17.27 -0.01 12.33
C HIS A 149 -16.18 1.06 12.30
N LEU A 150 -16.16 1.90 11.25
CA LEU A 150 -15.12 2.92 11.04
C LEU A 150 -15.74 4.30 10.84
N TYR A 151 -15.26 5.25 11.64
CA TYR A 151 -15.71 6.64 11.67
C TYR A 151 -14.52 7.57 11.44
N LYS A 152 -14.75 8.68 10.73
CA LYS A 152 -13.74 9.73 10.54
C LYS A 152 -14.00 10.86 11.52
N ASP A 153 -12.94 11.28 12.19
CA ASP A 153 -12.91 12.50 12.96
C ASP A 153 -12.86 13.70 12.00
N GLU A 154 -13.78 14.63 12.16
CA GLU A 154 -13.81 15.87 11.36
C GLU A 154 -12.69 16.84 11.77
N LYS A 155 -12.08 16.64 12.94
CA LYS A 155 -10.93 17.43 13.39
C LYS A 155 -9.68 17.08 12.56
N GLY A 156 -9.09 18.08 11.93
CA GLY A 156 -7.75 17.98 11.36
C GLY A 156 -6.69 17.79 12.46
N LEU A 157 -5.83 16.79 12.34
CA LEU A 157 -4.65 16.62 13.17
C LEU A 157 -3.61 17.68 12.77
N CYS A 158 -3.37 18.68 13.62
CA CYS A 158 -2.19 19.55 13.47
C CYS A 158 -0.93 18.73 13.79
N GLY A 159 -0.15 18.43 12.76
CA GLY A 159 1.22 17.96 12.93
C GLY A 159 2.15 19.09 13.39
N PRO A 160 3.47 18.84 13.54
CA PRO A 160 4.45 19.92 13.66
C PRO A 160 4.29 20.91 12.48
N PRO A 161 4.69 22.20 12.64
CA PRO A 161 4.41 23.29 11.69
C PRO A 161 4.86 23.04 10.23
N SER A 162 5.69 22.02 9.99
CA SER A 162 6.14 21.59 8.67
C SER A 162 5.39 20.36 8.11
N SER A 163 4.25 19.94 8.67
CA SER A 163 3.50 18.74 8.26
C SER A 163 2.07 19.08 7.83
N PRO A 164 1.60 18.58 6.66
CA PRO A 164 0.21 18.72 6.23
C PRO A 164 -0.79 18.05 7.18
N ALA A 165 -2.05 18.50 7.14
CA ALA A 165 -3.13 18.07 8.04
C ALA A 165 -3.36 16.55 7.97
N GLY A 166 -3.37 15.89 9.13
CA GLY A 166 -3.83 14.49 9.26
C GLY A 166 -5.30 14.43 9.68
N TYR A 167 -5.85 13.23 9.83
CA TYR A 167 -7.11 13.01 10.53
C TYR A 167 -7.10 11.67 11.26
N THR A 168 -7.94 11.55 12.29
CA THR A 168 -8.10 10.31 13.05
C THR A 168 -9.29 9.52 12.55
N LEU A 169 -9.12 8.21 12.43
CA LEU A 169 -10.19 7.26 12.19
C LEU A 169 -10.41 6.45 13.47
N PHE A 170 -11.65 6.40 13.93
CA PHE A 170 -12.06 5.61 15.08
C PHE A 170 -12.66 4.29 14.61
N ALA A 171 -12.03 3.19 15.00
CA ALA A 171 -12.56 1.86 14.80
C ALA A 171 -13.28 1.40 16.08
N ASP A 172 -14.59 1.20 15.97
CA ASP A 172 -15.41 0.62 17.04
C ASP A 172 -15.50 -0.89 16.78
N CYS A 173 -14.80 -1.68 17.60
CA CYS A 173 -14.85 -3.14 17.51
C CYS A 173 -15.87 -3.67 18.52
N GLU A 174 -16.74 -4.57 18.07
CA GLU A 174 -17.75 -5.16 18.93
C GLU A 174 -17.20 -6.19 19.92
N GLY A 175 -18.02 -6.48 20.93
CA GLY A 175 -17.61 -7.09 22.19
C GLY A 175 -16.78 -8.36 22.10
N PHE A 176 -15.55 -8.25 22.58
CA PHE A 176 -14.64 -9.37 22.85
C PHE A 176 -15.07 -10.14 24.10
N PHE A 177 -14.76 -11.44 24.16
CA PHE A 177 -14.90 -12.28 25.36
C PHE A 177 -16.34 -12.65 25.76
N THR A 178 -17.33 -12.37 24.90
CA THR A 178 -18.72 -12.84 25.09
C THR A 178 -19.00 -13.99 24.14
N GLY A 179 -19.44 -15.14 24.66
CA GLY A 179 -19.94 -16.25 23.86
C GLY A 179 -21.08 -15.83 22.91
N ALA A 180 -21.50 -16.73 22.02
CA ALA A 180 -22.39 -16.53 20.86
C ALA A 180 -23.78 -15.88 21.15
N ALA A 181 -23.82 -14.66 21.66
CA ALA A 181 -25.01 -13.85 21.81
C ALA A 181 -25.31 -13.12 20.49
N GLN A 182 -26.53 -13.28 19.97
CA GLN A 182 -27.02 -12.57 18.80
C GLN A 182 -27.07 -11.06 19.06
N THR A 183 -26.58 -10.25 18.13
CA THR A 183 -26.53 -8.79 18.29
C THR A 183 -27.92 -8.14 18.20
N ASN A 184 -28.10 -6.96 18.81
CA ASN A 184 -29.35 -6.18 18.68
C ASN A 184 -29.66 -5.86 17.20
N ALA A 185 -28.64 -5.54 16.41
CA ALA A 185 -28.77 -5.33 14.97
C ALA A 185 -29.25 -6.59 14.23
N GLU A 186 -28.62 -7.75 14.49
CA GLU A 186 -29.03 -9.02 13.86
C GLU A 186 -30.44 -9.42 14.27
N ARG A 187 -30.82 -9.25 15.54
CA ARG A 187 -32.14 -9.64 16.04
C ARG A 187 -33.26 -8.81 15.43
N LEU A 188 -33.06 -7.49 15.31
CA LEU A 188 -34.00 -6.60 14.63
C LEU A 188 -34.18 -6.96 13.14
N THR A 189 -33.14 -7.49 12.50
CA THR A 189 -33.23 -7.99 11.10
C THR A 189 -33.80 -9.40 10.99
N SER A 190 -33.62 -10.27 11.98
CA SER A 190 -33.99 -11.70 11.93
C SER A 190 -35.48 -11.98 12.15
N GLY A 191 -36.25 -11.00 12.67
CA GLY A 191 -37.69 -11.13 12.92
C GLY A 191 -38.57 -11.22 11.67
N ARG A 192 -38.02 -10.93 10.49
CA ARG A 192 -38.59 -11.24 9.18
C ARG A 192 -37.65 -12.22 8.48
N GLY A 193 -38.19 -13.24 7.82
CA GLY A 193 -37.40 -14.07 6.92
C GLY A 193 -36.68 -13.14 5.92
N ILE A 194 -35.34 -13.24 5.88
CA ILE A 194 -34.49 -12.39 5.04
C ILE A 194 -34.99 -12.50 3.60
N THR A 195 -35.53 -11.41 3.06
CA THR A 195 -35.84 -11.38 1.64
C THR A 195 -34.53 -11.19 0.85
N PRO A 196 -34.38 -11.77 -0.35
CA PRO A 196 -33.18 -11.59 -1.17
C PRO A 196 -32.82 -10.11 -1.41
N ALA A 197 -33.84 -9.23 -1.46
CA ALA A 197 -33.68 -7.79 -1.60
C ALA A 197 -33.06 -7.11 -0.36
N GLU A 198 -33.23 -7.65 0.84
CA GLU A 198 -32.60 -7.16 2.08
C GLU A 198 -31.15 -7.64 2.18
N ASP A 199 -30.84 -8.85 1.69
CA ASP A 199 -29.46 -9.35 1.59
C ASP A 199 -28.66 -8.51 0.57
N ASP A 200 -29.26 -8.20 -0.59
CA ASP A 200 -28.69 -7.29 -1.60
C ASP A 200 -28.44 -5.87 -1.03
N ALA A 201 -29.35 -5.36 -0.18
CA ALA A 201 -29.17 -4.07 0.48
C ALA A 201 -28.08 -4.09 1.57
N MET A 202 -27.92 -5.20 2.29
CA MET A 202 -26.81 -5.40 3.24
C MET A 202 -25.46 -5.56 2.54
N GLU A 203 -25.42 -6.06 1.30
CA GLU A 203 -24.21 -6.23 0.49
C GLU A 203 -23.90 -5.03 -0.44
N ALA A 204 -24.73 -3.97 -0.47
CA ALA A 204 -24.59 -2.85 -1.42
C ALA A 204 -23.23 -2.14 -1.42
N ASN A 205 -22.47 -2.23 -0.32
CA ASN A 205 -21.11 -1.68 -0.19
C ASN A 205 -20.05 -2.76 0.05
N LEU A 206 -20.35 -4.03 -0.20
CA LEU A 206 -19.42 -5.12 -0.01
C LEU A 206 -18.31 -5.02 -1.06
N LEU A 207 -17.11 -4.73 -0.58
CA LEU A 207 -15.92 -4.60 -1.41
C LEU A 207 -15.31 -5.96 -1.74
N TYR A 208 -15.34 -6.86 -0.75
CA TYR A 208 -14.62 -8.12 -0.82
C TYR A 208 -15.23 -9.12 0.17
N LYS A 209 -15.43 -10.37 -0.27
CA LYS A 209 -15.92 -11.49 0.54
C LYS A 209 -15.12 -12.75 0.22
N ALA A 210 -14.50 -13.35 1.23
CA ALA A 210 -13.69 -14.55 1.04
C ALA A 210 -13.59 -15.42 2.31
N PRO A 211 -13.42 -16.74 2.17
CA PRO A 211 -13.31 -17.66 3.31
C PRO A 211 -12.01 -17.42 4.08
N VAL A 212 -12.04 -17.49 5.40
CA VAL A 212 -10.84 -17.48 6.24
C VAL A 212 -10.20 -18.87 6.20
N THR A 213 -9.03 -18.99 5.57
CA THR A 213 -8.32 -20.27 5.36
C THR A 213 -7.13 -20.46 6.29
N ALA A 214 -6.69 -19.42 7.01
CA ALA A 214 -5.62 -19.53 8.00
C ALA A 214 -5.99 -20.52 9.12
N ASN A 215 -5.00 -21.31 9.59
CA ASN A 215 -5.14 -22.28 10.66
C ASN A 215 -5.09 -21.57 12.01
N MET A 216 -6.21 -20.97 12.36
CA MET A 216 -6.34 -20.25 13.62
C MET A 216 -6.63 -21.29 14.71
N SER A 217 -5.67 -21.48 15.61
CA SER A 217 -5.57 -22.58 16.59
C SER A 217 -6.68 -22.66 17.65
N THR A 218 -7.84 -22.02 17.46
CA THR A 218 -8.97 -22.05 18.38
C THR A 218 -9.95 -23.16 17.99
N GLN A 219 -10.30 -24.02 18.95
CA GLN A 219 -11.26 -25.13 18.75
C GLN A 219 -12.70 -24.64 18.48
N ASP A 220 -13.00 -23.37 18.75
CA ASP A 220 -14.31 -22.76 18.52
C ASP A 220 -14.30 -21.80 17.32
N GLY A 221 -15.38 -21.81 16.55
CA GLY A 221 -15.59 -20.93 15.39
C GLY A 221 -15.51 -19.45 15.74
N GLN A 222 -16.00 -19.06 16.93
CA GLN A 222 -15.96 -17.66 17.37
C GLN A 222 -14.58 -17.20 17.86
N GLY A 223 -13.79 -18.10 18.47
CA GLY A 223 -12.38 -17.84 18.78
C GLY A 223 -11.55 -17.54 17.51
N ARG A 224 -12.01 -18.04 16.35
CA ARG A 224 -11.40 -17.71 15.06
C ARG A 224 -11.71 -16.27 14.63
N ALA A 225 -12.93 -15.78 14.83
CA ALA A 225 -13.23 -14.39 14.50
C ALA A 225 -12.45 -13.41 15.41
N GLU A 226 -12.41 -13.69 16.72
CA GLU A 226 -11.70 -12.86 17.70
C GLU A 226 -10.20 -12.79 17.42
N SER A 227 -9.56 -13.93 17.13
CA SER A 227 -8.14 -13.96 16.76
C SER A 227 -7.86 -13.14 15.49
N TYR A 228 -8.81 -13.06 14.56
CA TYR A 228 -8.62 -12.30 13.32
C TYR A 228 -8.72 -10.80 13.61
N TYR A 229 -9.75 -10.39 14.36
CA TYR A 229 -9.89 -9.01 14.83
C TYR A 229 -8.65 -8.57 15.62
N ALA A 230 -8.08 -9.48 16.42
CA ALA A 230 -6.83 -9.24 17.11
C ALA A 230 -5.66 -8.95 16.20
N ARG A 231 -5.35 -9.91 15.32
CA ARG A 231 -4.25 -9.80 14.36
C ARG A 231 -4.39 -8.56 13.49
N PHE A 232 -5.60 -8.27 13.00
CA PHE A 232 -5.85 -7.14 12.12
C PHE A 232 -5.77 -5.80 12.88
N LEU A 233 -6.64 -5.56 13.87
CA LEU A 233 -6.76 -4.25 14.52
C LEU A 233 -5.49 -3.84 15.25
N TYR A 234 -4.83 -4.76 15.96
CA TYR A 234 -3.55 -4.45 16.59
C TYR A 234 -2.52 -4.04 15.53
N SER A 235 -2.50 -4.73 14.38
CA SER A 235 -1.52 -4.50 13.33
C SER A 235 -1.65 -3.11 12.69
N ILE A 236 -2.89 -2.69 12.43
CA ILE A 236 -3.19 -1.45 11.70
C ILE A 236 -3.41 -0.22 12.60
N SER A 237 -3.72 -0.41 13.89
CA SER A 237 -3.97 0.70 14.81
C SER A 237 -2.68 1.35 15.26
N ASP A 238 -2.74 2.63 15.60
CA ASP A 238 -1.67 3.35 16.29
C ASP A 238 -1.93 3.40 17.80
N VAL A 239 -3.21 3.55 18.16
CA VAL A 239 -3.70 3.60 19.54
C VAL A 239 -4.75 2.53 19.71
N VAL A 240 -4.64 1.76 20.79
CA VAL A 240 -5.62 0.76 21.20
C VAL A 240 -6.24 1.25 22.50
N VAL A 241 -7.55 1.46 22.52
CA VAL A 241 -8.30 1.89 23.69
C VAL A 241 -9.05 0.68 24.25
N PHE A 242 -8.58 0.14 25.36
CA PHE A 242 -9.22 -0.98 26.04
C PHE A 242 -10.21 -0.48 27.09
N VAL A 243 -11.50 -0.74 26.89
CA VAL A 243 -12.58 -0.23 27.74
C VAL A 243 -13.08 -1.32 28.68
N THR A 244 -13.20 -0.98 29.96
CA THR A 244 -13.70 -1.88 31.01
C THR A 244 -14.56 -1.12 32.03
N ASN A 245 -15.50 -1.83 32.66
CA ASN A 245 -16.32 -1.35 33.77
C ASN A 245 -16.37 -2.33 34.96
N GLU A 246 -15.54 -3.38 34.94
CA GLU A 246 -15.52 -4.47 35.93
C GLU A 246 -14.20 -4.48 36.71
N ASP A 247 -14.08 -3.63 37.74
CA ASP A 247 -12.85 -3.56 38.55
C ASP A 247 -12.51 -4.90 39.24
N GLN A 248 -13.52 -5.69 39.58
CA GLN A 248 -13.33 -6.99 40.26
C GLN A 248 -12.72 -8.05 39.34
N ASN A 249 -13.02 -8.00 38.04
CA ASN A 249 -12.54 -8.95 37.05
C ASN A 249 -11.34 -8.42 36.25
N ILE A 250 -10.77 -7.29 36.67
CA ILE A 250 -9.75 -6.57 35.90
C ILE A 250 -8.54 -7.45 35.55
N THR A 251 -8.09 -8.30 36.46
CA THR A 251 -6.96 -9.22 36.21
C THR A 251 -7.24 -10.12 35.01
N SER A 252 -8.42 -10.74 34.96
CA SER A 252 -8.81 -11.61 33.84
C SER A 252 -8.94 -10.81 32.54
N LEU A 253 -9.52 -9.62 32.62
CA LEU A 253 -9.71 -8.73 31.47
C LEU A 253 -8.38 -8.26 30.87
N LEU A 254 -7.42 -7.91 31.73
CA LEU A 254 -6.07 -7.53 31.31
C LEU A 254 -5.31 -8.72 30.72
N THR A 255 -5.40 -9.91 31.34
CA THR A 255 -4.84 -11.14 30.75
C THR A 255 -5.37 -11.34 29.34
N SER A 256 -6.68 -11.24 29.11
CA SER A 256 -7.25 -11.44 27.78
C SER A 256 -6.90 -10.31 26.79
N ALA A 257 -6.79 -9.06 27.25
CA ALA A 257 -6.30 -7.95 26.42
C ALA A 257 -4.83 -8.15 26.00
N LEU A 258 -4.01 -8.75 26.87
CA LEU A 258 -2.62 -9.07 26.57
C LEU A 258 -2.51 -10.29 25.66
N GLU A 259 -3.33 -11.34 25.84
CA GLU A 259 -3.41 -12.49 24.92
C GLU A 259 -3.67 -12.02 23.48
N TRP A 260 -4.59 -11.06 23.35
CA TRP A 260 -4.96 -10.43 22.10
C TRP A 260 -3.78 -9.73 21.43
N ALA A 261 -3.06 -8.90 22.19
CA ALA A 261 -1.88 -8.19 21.71
C ALA A 261 -0.73 -9.16 21.37
N ALA A 262 -0.47 -10.15 22.22
CA ALA A 262 0.57 -11.16 22.00
C ALA A 262 0.30 -11.99 20.74
N THR A 263 -0.95 -12.41 20.53
CA THR A 263 -1.37 -13.09 19.30
C THR A 263 -1.06 -12.23 18.08
N ALA A 264 -1.36 -10.93 18.12
CA ALA A 264 -1.07 -10.05 17.00
C ALA A 264 0.44 -9.80 16.77
N VAL A 265 1.22 -9.61 17.84
CA VAL A 265 2.67 -9.36 17.77
C VAL A 265 3.41 -10.55 17.16
N LEU A 266 3.02 -11.79 17.48
CA LEU A 266 3.62 -12.99 16.87
C LEU A 266 3.40 -13.08 15.36
N HIS A 267 2.32 -12.49 14.86
CA HIS A 267 1.89 -12.61 13.47
C HIS A 267 2.20 -11.36 12.63
N SER A 268 3.13 -10.49 13.06
CA SER A 268 3.53 -9.29 12.30
C SER A 268 4.97 -8.86 12.59
N VAL A 269 5.68 -8.31 11.60
CA VAL A 269 7.10 -7.87 11.70
C VAL A 269 7.33 -6.55 10.95
N ASN A 270 8.36 -5.79 11.38
CA ASN A 270 8.73 -4.48 10.83
C ASN A 270 7.67 -3.36 10.98
N TYR A 271 7.12 -3.20 12.19
CA TYR A 271 6.07 -2.21 12.45
C TYR A 271 6.48 -0.73 12.17
N PRO A 272 5.56 0.09 11.61
CA PRO A 272 5.74 1.54 11.43
C PRO A 272 5.92 2.36 12.69
N SER A 273 5.10 2.04 13.68
CA SER A 273 4.92 2.76 14.94
C SER A 273 4.68 1.72 16.02
N ARG A 274 5.28 1.94 17.19
CA ARG A 274 4.92 1.19 18.40
C ARG A 274 3.57 1.72 18.91
N LYS A 275 2.79 0.83 19.52
CA LYS A 275 1.37 1.04 19.85
C LYS A 275 1.21 1.70 21.20
N THR A 276 0.30 2.68 21.32
CA THR A 276 -0.11 3.16 22.65
C THR A 276 -1.35 2.41 23.11
N LEU A 277 -1.31 1.80 24.28
CA LEU A 277 -2.47 1.24 24.96
C LEU A 277 -3.05 2.27 25.93
N ILE A 278 -4.34 2.54 25.84
CA ILE A 278 -5.09 3.36 26.80
C ILE A 278 -6.16 2.48 27.43
N ILE A 279 -6.01 2.16 28.71
CA ILE A 279 -6.99 1.41 29.49
C ILE A 279 -8.00 2.38 30.09
N VAL A 280 -9.24 2.33 29.63
CA VAL A 280 -10.32 3.22 30.06
C VAL A 280 -11.25 2.48 31.03
N ARG A 281 -11.28 2.94 32.28
CA ARG A 281 -12.30 2.58 33.27
C ARG A 281 -13.55 3.42 33.01
N ASN A 282 -14.57 2.83 32.40
CA ASN A 282 -15.80 3.51 32.00
C ASN A 282 -16.98 3.15 32.91
N GLY A 283 -17.30 4.01 33.88
CA GLY A 283 -18.49 3.88 34.73
C GLY A 283 -18.57 2.54 35.49
N ALA A 284 -17.54 2.21 36.28
CA ALA A 284 -17.45 0.93 36.98
C ALA A 284 -18.58 0.68 37.99
N MET A 285 -18.97 -0.58 38.16
CA MET A 285 -20.09 -0.99 39.01
C MET A 285 -19.67 -1.17 40.49
N GLY A 286 -20.47 -0.63 41.42
CA GLY A 286 -20.50 -1.10 42.82
C GLY A 286 -19.68 -0.32 43.85
N GLN A 287 -18.91 0.70 43.47
CA GLN A 287 -18.21 1.57 44.44
C GLN A 287 -18.59 3.03 44.22
N ARG A 288 -19.39 3.60 45.14
CA ARG A 288 -19.47 5.05 45.33
C ARG A 288 -18.09 5.50 45.81
N GLN A 289 -17.30 6.17 44.98
CA GLN A 289 -16.28 7.15 45.39
C GLN A 289 -15.46 7.64 44.21
N GLN A 290 -15.61 8.95 43.94
CA GLN A 290 -14.66 9.91 43.34
C GLN A 290 -14.01 9.56 41.99
N ILE A 291 -13.73 10.61 41.21
CA ILE A 291 -12.86 10.49 40.03
C ILE A 291 -11.51 9.97 40.52
N ILE A 292 -11.16 8.74 40.10
CA ILE A 292 -9.85 8.17 40.40
C ILE A 292 -8.85 8.87 39.48
N ASP A 293 -7.82 9.47 40.07
CA ASP A 293 -6.72 10.06 39.31
C ASP A 293 -5.95 8.98 38.54
N THR A 294 -5.24 9.38 37.47
CA THR A 294 -4.51 8.46 36.60
C THR A 294 -3.50 7.59 37.36
N GLU A 295 -2.77 8.16 38.32
CA GLU A 295 -1.72 7.44 39.04
C GLU A 295 -2.33 6.35 39.94
N SER A 296 -3.41 6.68 40.65
CA SER A 296 -4.14 5.70 41.46
C SER A 296 -4.78 4.59 40.62
N LEU A 297 -5.26 4.91 39.41
CA LEU A 297 -5.81 3.91 38.50
C LEU A 297 -4.72 2.99 37.93
N GLU A 298 -3.55 3.53 37.57
CA GLU A 298 -2.39 2.76 37.14
C GLU A 298 -1.92 1.81 38.26
N ARG A 299 -1.86 2.29 39.51
CA ARG A 299 -1.54 1.43 40.65
C ARG A 299 -2.56 0.30 40.81
N LEU A 300 -3.86 0.60 40.63
CA LEU A 300 -4.93 -0.39 40.77
C LEU A 300 -4.91 -1.45 39.66
N TYR A 301 -4.72 -1.03 38.41
CA TYR A 301 -4.84 -1.92 37.25
C TYR A 301 -3.52 -2.61 36.91
N LEU A 302 -2.39 -1.89 36.97
CA LEU A 302 -1.08 -2.37 36.55
C LEU A 302 -0.25 -2.89 37.74
N ASP A 303 -0.06 -2.07 38.78
CA ASP A 303 0.88 -2.41 39.87
C ASP A 303 0.33 -3.43 40.88
N ARG A 304 -0.99 -3.47 41.08
CA ARG A 304 -1.62 -4.42 42.01
C ARG A 304 -1.55 -5.88 41.54
N GLN A 305 -1.17 -6.12 40.28
CA GLN A 305 -1.05 -7.47 39.73
C GLN A 305 0.20 -8.15 40.29
N THR A 306 0.06 -8.81 41.46
CA THR A 306 1.17 -9.49 42.15
C THR A 306 1.61 -10.78 41.45
N GLU A 307 0.71 -11.41 40.70
CA GLU A 307 1.02 -12.56 39.86
C GLU A 307 1.41 -12.10 38.46
N ASN A 308 2.36 -12.81 37.86
CA ASN A 308 2.70 -12.63 36.45
C ASN A 308 1.51 -13.06 35.59
N LEU A 309 0.88 -12.09 34.89
CA LEU A 309 -0.37 -12.28 34.15
C LEU A 309 -0.27 -13.38 33.11
N TRP A 310 0.92 -13.59 32.52
CA TRP A 310 1.12 -14.64 31.52
C TRP A 310 1.00 -16.06 32.09
N LYS A 311 1.26 -16.28 33.38
CA LYS A 311 1.10 -17.61 34.01
C LYS A 311 -0.37 -18.05 34.10
N ARG A 312 -1.31 -17.12 33.93
CA ARG A 312 -2.75 -17.39 33.93
C ARG A 312 -3.26 -17.85 32.56
N SER A 313 -2.42 -17.78 31.53
CA SER A 313 -2.79 -18.03 30.14
C SER A 313 -1.74 -18.86 29.43
N GLY A 314 -2.12 -20.02 28.90
CA GLY A 314 -1.22 -20.83 28.08
C GLY A 314 -0.73 -20.10 26.82
N ILE A 315 -1.53 -19.18 26.27
CA ILE A 315 -1.15 -18.37 25.10
C ILE A 315 -0.04 -17.39 25.48
N LEU A 316 -0.22 -16.63 26.57
CA LEU A 316 0.77 -15.67 27.03
C LEU A 316 2.03 -16.35 27.57
N GLU A 317 1.90 -17.46 28.28
CA GLU A 317 3.05 -18.20 28.78
C GLU A 317 3.88 -18.73 27.61
N THR A 318 3.22 -19.29 26.58
CA THR A 318 3.89 -19.68 25.34
C THR A 318 4.58 -18.49 24.69
N PHE A 319 3.89 -17.35 24.58
CA PHE A 319 4.46 -16.11 24.03
C PHE A 319 5.70 -15.65 24.80
N VAL A 320 5.65 -15.58 26.13
CA VAL A 320 6.76 -15.11 26.97
C VAL A 320 7.94 -16.07 26.88
N ASN A 321 7.69 -17.37 26.94
CA ASN A 321 8.75 -18.38 26.82
C ASN A 321 9.41 -18.33 25.44
N ASP A 322 8.61 -18.26 24.39
CA ASP A 322 9.07 -18.14 23.01
C ASP A 322 9.84 -16.82 22.78
N TYR A 323 9.29 -15.69 23.24
CA TYR A 323 9.95 -14.39 23.19
C TYR A 323 11.28 -14.39 23.92
N ASN A 324 11.35 -14.89 25.17
CA ASN A 324 12.57 -14.98 25.95
C ASN A 324 13.58 -15.96 25.32
N SER A 325 13.13 -17.08 24.74
CA SER A 325 14.02 -18.04 24.07
C SER A 325 14.67 -17.48 22.79
N ARG A 326 14.02 -16.49 22.18
CA ARG A 326 14.49 -15.81 20.97
C ARG A 326 15.51 -14.73 21.26
N GLN A 327 15.63 -14.27 22.50
CA GLN A 327 16.51 -13.17 22.89
C GLN A 327 18.00 -13.58 22.88
N ASP A 328 18.84 -12.79 22.20
CA ASP A 328 20.31 -12.90 22.29
C ASP A 328 20.84 -12.15 23.54
N LYS A 329 22.12 -12.37 23.92
CA LYS A 329 22.75 -12.02 25.21
C LYS A 329 22.45 -10.63 25.79
N TYR A 330 22.16 -9.61 24.98
CA TYR A 330 21.97 -8.21 25.41
C TYR A 330 20.53 -7.70 25.27
N SER A 331 19.55 -8.60 25.17
CA SER A 331 18.18 -8.23 24.81
C SER A 331 17.22 -8.18 26.01
N LYS A 332 16.17 -7.36 25.89
CA LYS A 332 15.13 -7.21 26.92
C LYS A 332 14.35 -8.52 27.06
N HIS A 333 14.46 -9.16 28.21
CA HIS A 333 13.67 -10.32 28.61
C HIS A 333 12.44 -9.87 29.39
N VAL A 334 11.40 -10.69 29.41
CA VAL A 334 10.20 -10.49 30.22
C VAL A 334 10.34 -11.20 31.56
N TYR A 335 10.50 -10.45 32.64
CA TYR A 335 10.59 -10.97 34.00
C TYR A 335 9.37 -10.61 34.86
N ASP A 336 8.78 -9.44 34.61
CA ASP A 336 7.57 -8.96 35.29
C ASP A 336 6.48 -8.48 34.31
N ASN A 337 5.33 -8.08 34.86
CA ASN A 337 4.20 -7.60 34.05
C ASN A 337 4.54 -6.33 33.27
N ARG A 338 5.40 -5.44 33.79
CA ARG A 338 5.79 -4.20 33.13
C ARG A 338 6.62 -4.50 31.88
N ASP A 339 7.54 -5.47 31.97
CA ASP A 339 8.27 -5.94 30.80
C ASP A 339 7.33 -6.49 29.72
N LEU A 340 6.29 -7.24 30.11
CA LEU A 340 5.30 -7.76 29.17
C LEU A 340 4.55 -6.63 28.46
N TYR A 341 4.09 -5.61 29.19
CA TYR A 341 3.45 -4.44 28.59
C TYR A 341 4.41 -3.72 27.64
N ASP A 342 5.66 -3.50 28.03
CA ASP A 342 6.65 -2.79 27.20
C ASP A 342 7.06 -3.55 25.93
N VAL A 343 6.97 -4.89 25.95
CA VAL A 343 7.19 -5.72 24.77
C VAL A 343 6.01 -5.62 23.80
N LEU A 344 4.79 -5.43 24.31
CA LEU A 344 3.56 -5.36 23.53
C LEU A 344 3.15 -3.93 23.15
N PHE A 345 3.60 -2.89 23.85
CA PHE A 345 3.17 -1.51 23.67
C PHE A 345 4.32 -0.52 23.90
N ASP A 346 4.31 0.63 23.22
CA ASP A 346 5.23 1.76 23.47
C ASP A 346 4.97 2.40 24.83
N ARG A 347 3.68 2.53 25.16
CA ARG A 347 3.16 3.15 26.36
C ARG A 347 1.85 2.48 26.72
N THR A 348 1.66 2.30 28.02
CA THR A 348 0.40 1.90 28.61
C THR A 348 -0.04 3.03 29.53
N LEU A 349 -1.23 3.55 29.28
CA LEU A 349 -1.85 4.64 30.05
C LEU A 349 -3.16 4.14 30.63
N CYS A 350 -3.56 4.67 31.79
CA CYS A 350 -4.90 4.44 32.33
C CYS A 350 -5.71 5.74 32.40
N PHE A 351 -7.01 5.67 32.18
CA PHE A 351 -7.89 6.82 32.27
C PHE A 351 -9.28 6.44 32.82
N CYS A 352 -9.87 7.31 33.65
CA CYS A 352 -11.16 7.05 34.28
C CYS A 352 -12.26 7.96 33.70
N ILE A 353 -13.33 7.36 33.18
CA ILE A 353 -14.60 8.04 32.91
C ILE A 353 -15.57 7.67 34.04
N PRO A 354 -15.96 8.62 34.91
CA PRO A 354 -16.86 8.35 36.02
C PRO A 354 -18.26 8.03 35.50
N ARG A 355 -19.02 7.23 36.25
CA ARG A 355 -20.45 7.08 35.98
C ARG A 355 -21.14 8.40 36.35
N ALA A 356 -22.01 8.90 35.49
CA ALA A 356 -22.66 10.18 35.74
C ALA A 356 -23.48 10.17 37.04
N ASP A 357 -24.06 9.04 37.44
CA ASP A 357 -24.83 8.89 38.69
C ASP A 357 -23.98 9.03 39.97
N ASP A 358 -22.65 8.83 39.86
CA ASP A 358 -21.72 8.89 40.99
C ASP A 358 -21.14 10.30 41.20
N VAL A 359 -21.51 11.27 40.36
CA VAL A 359 -21.00 12.65 40.42
C VAL A 359 -22.07 13.55 41.03
N GLU A 360 -21.86 13.92 42.31
CA GLU A 360 -22.82 14.71 43.11
C GLU A 360 -22.88 16.19 42.70
N GLU A 361 -21.72 16.84 42.57
CA GLU A 361 -21.62 18.27 42.20
C GLU A 361 -21.09 18.47 40.78
N TYR A 362 -21.66 19.47 40.08
CA TYR A 362 -21.28 19.86 38.71
C TYR A 362 -21.19 18.64 37.77
N ARG A 363 -22.16 17.72 37.88
CA ARG A 363 -22.23 16.41 37.20
C ARG A 363 -21.74 16.47 35.76
N ASP A 364 -22.40 17.28 34.95
CA ASP A 364 -22.15 17.30 33.51
C ASP A 364 -20.82 17.96 33.16
N GLU A 365 -20.38 18.96 33.93
CA GLU A 365 -19.09 19.64 33.71
C GLU A 365 -17.92 18.71 34.02
N ARG A 366 -18.00 17.94 35.12
CA ARG A 366 -16.96 16.97 35.50
C ARG A 366 -16.90 15.80 34.54
N VAL A 367 -18.05 15.26 34.13
CA VAL A 367 -18.12 14.19 33.13
C VAL A 367 -17.58 14.67 31.78
N PHE A 368 -17.97 15.88 31.34
CA PHE A 368 -17.44 16.52 30.14
C PHE A 368 -15.91 16.68 30.19
N THR A 369 -15.37 17.15 31.33
CA THR A 369 -13.93 17.32 31.53
C THR A 369 -13.17 16.00 31.39
N GLN A 370 -13.73 14.89 31.88
CA GLN A 370 -13.10 13.58 31.72
C GLN A 370 -13.15 13.09 30.27
N TYR A 371 -14.27 13.29 29.55
CA TYR A 371 -14.30 12.99 28.12
C TYR A 371 -13.26 13.82 27.33
N LEU A 372 -13.12 15.10 27.66
CA LEU A 372 -12.11 15.98 27.06
C LEU A 372 -10.67 15.53 27.39
N GLY A 373 -10.42 15.09 28.62
CA GLY A 373 -9.13 14.53 29.03
C GLY A 373 -8.77 13.26 28.26
N LEU A 374 -9.71 12.31 28.13
CA LEU A 374 -9.50 11.11 27.32
C LEU A 374 -9.22 11.46 25.85
N ARG A 375 -9.97 12.42 25.30
CA ARG A 375 -9.77 12.92 23.93
C ARG A 375 -8.37 13.49 23.73
N THR A 376 -7.88 14.27 24.70
CA THR A 376 -6.54 14.86 24.68
C THR A 376 -5.46 13.79 24.66
N LEU A 377 -5.60 12.75 25.49
CA LEU A 377 -4.66 11.62 25.51
C LEU A 377 -4.62 10.85 24.18
N ILE A 378 -5.79 10.63 23.57
CA ILE A 378 -5.88 9.99 22.25
C ILE A 378 -5.20 10.85 21.17
N ASP A 379 -5.41 12.17 21.19
CA ASP A 379 -4.80 13.10 20.24
C ASP A 379 -3.27 13.17 20.42
N GLU A 380 -2.77 13.15 21.65
CA GLU A 380 -1.33 13.07 21.97
C GLU A 380 -0.70 11.76 21.50
N ALA A 381 -1.33 10.63 21.80
CA ALA A 381 -0.88 9.32 21.34
C ALA A 381 -0.88 9.23 19.81
N SER A 382 -1.91 9.78 19.16
CA SER A 382 -2.01 9.84 17.70
C SER A 382 -0.91 10.73 17.09
N ARG A 383 -0.66 11.93 17.63
CA ARG A 383 0.44 12.80 17.18
C ARG A 383 1.81 12.14 17.35
N ARG A 384 2.02 11.43 18.46
CA ARG A 384 3.25 10.66 18.71
C ARG A 384 3.42 9.56 17.66
N ALA A 385 2.38 8.78 17.39
CA ALA A 385 2.41 7.75 16.36
C ALA A 385 2.69 8.32 14.96
N VAL A 386 2.05 9.44 14.60
CA VAL A 386 2.36 10.17 13.36
C VAL A 386 3.81 10.62 13.34
N SER A 387 4.34 11.20 14.43
CA SER A 387 5.74 11.61 14.55
C SER A 387 6.71 10.44 14.38
N MET A 388 6.41 9.28 14.95
CA MET A 388 7.21 8.06 14.78
C MET A 388 7.16 7.57 13.32
N ARG A 389 5.98 7.49 12.71
CA ARG A 389 5.83 7.15 11.29
C ARG A 389 6.45 8.18 10.36
N SER A 390 6.53 9.43 10.81
CA SER A 390 7.11 10.59 10.13
C SER A 390 8.62 10.52 10.01
N GLN A 391 9.26 10.00 11.05
CA GLN A 391 10.67 9.71 11.01
C GLN A 391 10.93 8.58 10.02
N VAL A 392 10.02 7.59 9.92
CA VAL A 392 10.09 6.42 9.02
C VAL A 392 9.48 6.72 7.64
N TRP A 393 9.80 5.95 6.61
CA TRP A 393 9.13 6.06 5.29
C TRP A 393 7.73 5.44 5.28
N MET A 394 7.10 5.27 6.45
CA MET A 394 5.75 4.70 6.61
C MET A 394 4.71 5.78 6.96
N ARG A 395 4.93 7.00 6.47
CA ARG A 395 3.88 7.99 6.29
C ARG A 395 2.97 7.50 5.16
N TYR A 396 1.99 6.68 5.50
CA TYR A 396 1.01 6.22 4.54
C TYR A 396 0.10 7.38 4.13
N ASP A 397 0.25 7.88 2.91
CA ASP A 397 -0.87 8.61 2.30
C ASP A 397 -2.08 7.68 2.18
N VAL A 398 -3.25 8.26 1.88
CA VAL A 398 -4.51 7.51 1.77
C VAL A 398 -4.38 6.33 0.81
N ALA A 399 -3.73 6.52 -0.34
CA ALA A 399 -3.55 5.49 -1.37
C ALA A 399 -2.70 4.32 -0.87
N SER A 400 -1.55 4.61 -0.26
CA SER A 400 -0.64 3.60 0.29
C SER A 400 -1.25 2.88 1.49
N PHE A 401 -1.99 3.60 2.34
CA PHE A 401 -2.69 3.00 3.47
C PHE A 401 -3.80 2.06 3.00
N SER A 402 -4.60 2.47 2.00
CA SER A 402 -5.66 1.62 1.45
C SER A 402 -5.11 0.28 0.95
N GLN A 403 -3.98 0.29 0.24
CA GLN A 403 -3.36 -0.95 -0.24
C GLN A 403 -2.77 -1.79 0.89
N MET A 404 -2.18 -1.14 1.90
CA MET A 404 -1.71 -1.83 3.10
C MET A 404 -2.87 -2.55 3.81
N LEU A 405 -4.03 -1.91 3.95
CA LEU A 405 -5.22 -2.52 4.52
C LEU A 405 -5.66 -3.76 3.72
N PHE A 406 -5.72 -3.67 2.40
CA PHE A 406 -6.06 -4.83 1.55
C PHE A 406 -5.05 -5.98 1.69
N ALA A 407 -3.75 -5.68 1.69
CA ALA A 407 -2.71 -6.68 1.88
C ALA A 407 -2.83 -7.35 3.27
N ALA A 408 -3.14 -6.56 4.31
CA ALA A 408 -3.37 -7.08 5.66
C ALA A 408 -4.63 -7.96 5.71
N PHE A 409 -5.75 -7.53 5.11
CA PHE A 409 -6.98 -8.32 5.05
C PHE A 409 -6.74 -9.69 4.41
N GLU A 410 -6.05 -9.72 3.28
CA GLU A 410 -5.73 -10.95 2.54
C GLU A 410 -4.72 -11.83 3.29
N HIS A 411 -3.66 -11.23 3.85
CA HIS A 411 -2.63 -11.97 4.57
C HIS A 411 -3.19 -12.66 5.81
N PHE A 412 -3.89 -11.93 6.69
CA PHE A 412 -4.44 -12.52 7.92
C PHE A 412 -5.55 -13.54 7.63
N ARG A 413 -6.17 -13.47 6.45
CA ARG A 413 -7.16 -14.45 6.01
C ARG A 413 -6.52 -15.76 5.56
N THR A 414 -5.33 -15.70 4.94
CA THR A 414 -4.72 -16.83 4.22
C THR A 414 -3.50 -17.44 4.91
N SER A 415 -2.82 -16.69 5.78
CA SER A 415 -1.53 -17.08 6.33
C SER A 415 -1.45 -16.86 7.84
N ASP A 416 -0.86 -17.85 8.53
CA ASP A 416 -0.39 -17.70 9.91
C ASP A 416 1.05 -17.21 10.00
N LYS A 417 1.71 -16.92 8.85
CA LYS A 417 3.05 -16.33 8.87
C LYS A 417 2.99 -14.87 9.36
N PRO A 418 4.10 -14.32 9.87
CA PRO A 418 4.14 -12.91 10.23
C PRO A 418 3.91 -12.00 9.01
N PHE A 419 3.00 -11.04 9.14
CA PHE A 419 2.76 -9.98 8.15
C PHE A 419 3.95 -9.02 8.13
N ASN A 420 4.63 -8.89 6.99
CA ASN A 420 5.81 -8.04 6.86
C ASN A 420 5.45 -6.69 6.24
N PHE A 421 5.29 -5.66 7.07
CA PHE A 421 4.94 -4.31 6.60
C PHE A 421 5.92 -3.77 5.55
N ASN A 422 7.22 -4.05 5.67
CA ASN A 422 8.21 -3.61 4.69
C ASN A 422 8.02 -4.24 3.31
N GLN A 423 7.53 -5.48 3.23
CA GLN A 423 7.27 -6.12 1.93
C GLN A 423 6.10 -5.44 1.22
N VAL A 424 5.06 -5.09 1.95
CA VAL A 424 3.87 -4.39 1.43
C VAL A 424 4.22 -2.97 1.02
N VAL A 425 5.00 -2.24 1.83
CA VAL A 425 5.48 -0.88 1.51
C VAL A 425 6.37 -0.88 0.26
N ARG A 426 7.17 -1.94 0.02
CA ARG A 426 8.02 -2.04 -1.18
C ARG A 426 7.25 -2.13 -2.49
N ILE A 427 5.96 -2.50 -2.46
CA ILE A 427 5.09 -2.55 -3.64
C ILE A 427 4.79 -1.13 -4.12
N ASN A 428 4.56 -0.19 -3.20
CA ASN A 428 4.41 1.25 -3.49
C ASN A 428 5.69 2.01 -3.15
N LYS A 429 6.73 1.89 -4.00
CA LYS A 429 7.76 2.93 -3.99
C LYS A 429 7.12 4.17 -4.63
N PRO A 430 6.91 5.31 -3.93
CA PRO A 430 6.66 6.55 -4.63
C PRO A 430 7.72 6.71 -5.70
N HIS A 431 7.27 6.99 -6.92
CA HIS A 431 8.13 7.18 -8.07
C HIS A 431 9.22 8.20 -7.69
N PRO A 432 10.51 7.88 -7.93
CA PRO A 432 11.54 8.87 -7.70
C PRO A 432 11.20 10.12 -8.53
N ARG A 433 11.12 11.29 -7.87
CA ARG A 433 10.73 12.56 -8.52
C ARG A 433 11.95 13.44 -8.83
N SER A 434 13.06 13.21 -8.13
CA SER A 434 14.30 13.98 -8.26
C SER A 434 15.46 13.09 -8.70
N LEU A 435 16.50 13.71 -9.24
CA LEU A 435 17.76 13.05 -9.63
C LEU A 435 18.34 12.22 -8.46
N LEU A 436 18.38 12.83 -7.28
CA LEU A 436 18.67 12.21 -5.98
C LEU A 436 18.00 10.84 -5.80
N SER A 437 16.66 10.82 -5.86
CA SER A 437 15.89 9.60 -5.57
C SER A 437 16.07 8.54 -6.65
N HIS A 438 16.30 8.94 -7.91
CA HIS A 438 16.63 8.00 -8.98
C HIS A 438 18.00 7.34 -8.77
N ILE A 439 19.01 8.09 -8.32
CA ILE A 439 20.33 7.56 -7.96
C ILE A 439 20.20 6.60 -6.76
N ALA A 440 19.47 6.98 -5.71
CA ALA A 440 19.23 6.10 -4.56
C ALA A 440 18.55 4.77 -4.97
N ASN A 441 17.57 4.84 -5.87
CA ASN A 441 16.91 3.63 -6.41
C ASN A 441 17.86 2.78 -7.27
N PHE A 442 18.79 3.40 -8.00
CA PHE A 442 19.84 2.68 -8.73
C PHE A 442 20.81 1.96 -7.77
N LEU A 443 21.29 2.64 -6.71
CA LEU A 443 22.15 2.01 -5.69
C LEU A 443 21.47 0.78 -5.07
N ARG A 444 20.18 0.88 -4.76
CA ARG A 444 19.36 -0.24 -4.29
C ARG A 444 19.35 -1.43 -5.24
N LEU A 445 19.24 -1.17 -6.55
CA LEU A 445 19.22 -2.24 -7.56
C LEU A 445 20.61 -2.84 -7.73
N ALA A 446 21.64 -2.01 -7.90
CA ALA A 446 23.02 -2.41 -8.10
C ALA A 446 23.54 -3.28 -6.97
N LEU A 447 23.26 -2.90 -5.71
CA LEU A 447 23.77 -3.62 -4.56
C LEU A 447 22.93 -4.85 -4.17
N LYS A 448 21.74 -5.06 -4.76
CA LYS A 448 20.98 -6.30 -4.53
C LYS A 448 21.64 -7.52 -5.20
N THR A 449 22.46 -7.28 -6.22
CA THR A 449 23.08 -8.31 -7.06
C THR A 449 24.20 -9.06 -6.33
N THR A 450 24.36 -10.35 -6.59
CA THR A 450 25.35 -11.24 -5.94
C THR A 450 26.80 -10.93 -6.32
N TYR A 451 27.06 -10.29 -7.46
CA TYR A 451 28.41 -10.03 -7.99
C TYR A 451 29.02 -8.71 -7.49
N VAL A 452 29.56 -8.70 -6.27
CA VAL A 452 29.97 -7.46 -5.58
C VAL A 452 31.12 -6.70 -6.26
N ARG A 453 32.15 -7.38 -6.78
CA ARG A 453 33.39 -6.70 -7.22
C ARG A 453 33.19 -5.83 -8.48
N GLY A 454 32.50 -6.36 -9.50
CA GLY A 454 32.22 -5.62 -10.74
C GLY A 454 31.22 -4.49 -10.53
N ILE A 455 30.21 -4.71 -9.68
CA ILE A 455 29.22 -3.70 -9.30
C ILE A 455 29.86 -2.48 -8.62
N ARG A 456 30.84 -2.68 -7.73
CA ARG A 456 31.53 -1.55 -7.07
C ARG A 456 32.23 -0.62 -8.06
N ALA A 457 32.79 -1.17 -9.15
CA ALA A 457 33.39 -0.37 -10.22
C ALA A 457 32.34 0.23 -11.19
N MET A 458 31.17 -0.37 -11.28
CA MET A 458 30.05 0.09 -12.11
C MET A 458 29.37 1.33 -11.53
N ILE A 459 29.13 1.35 -10.22
CA ILE A 459 28.38 2.43 -9.56
C ILE A 459 28.93 3.83 -9.87
N PRO A 460 30.21 4.16 -9.60
CA PRO A 460 30.72 5.50 -9.87
C PRO A 460 30.70 5.84 -11.35
N ASP A 461 30.99 4.87 -12.23
CA ASP A 461 31.03 5.06 -13.68
C ASP A 461 29.65 5.41 -14.25
N ILE A 462 28.63 4.67 -13.84
CA ILE A 462 27.24 4.85 -14.31
C ILE A 462 26.62 6.11 -13.70
N VAL A 463 26.82 6.39 -12.41
CA VAL A 463 26.30 7.63 -11.81
C VAL A 463 26.94 8.83 -12.49
N ALA A 464 28.27 8.85 -12.63
CA ALA A 464 28.99 9.91 -13.30
C ALA A 464 28.54 10.12 -14.76
N LEU A 465 28.42 9.05 -15.55
CA LEU A 465 27.92 9.13 -16.92
C LEU A 465 26.55 9.83 -16.98
N ASN A 466 25.65 9.46 -16.08
CA ASN A 466 24.30 9.98 -16.06
C ASN A 466 24.22 11.44 -15.56
N LEU A 467 25.17 11.87 -14.72
CA LEU A 467 25.38 13.28 -14.39
C LEU A 467 25.89 14.08 -15.60
N VAL A 468 26.77 13.50 -16.43
CA VAL A 468 27.18 14.14 -17.71
C VAL A 468 25.98 14.27 -18.65
N VAL A 469 25.14 13.24 -18.75
CA VAL A 469 23.90 13.31 -19.53
C VAL A 469 22.99 14.41 -18.99
N TRP A 470 22.81 14.52 -17.67
CA TRP A 470 22.07 15.62 -17.07
C TRP A 470 22.66 16.99 -17.45
N ALA A 471 23.98 17.18 -17.31
CA ALA A 471 24.64 18.43 -17.65
C ALA A 471 24.45 18.82 -19.12
N MET A 472 24.58 17.88 -20.06
CA MET A 472 24.36 18.13 -21.49
C MET A 472 22.91 18.51 -21.83
N ARG A 473 21.96 18.02 -21.03
CA ARG A 473 20.53 18.28 -21.18
C ARG A 473 20.10 19.62 -20.59
N THR A 474 20.73 20.05 -19.49
CA THR A 474 20.35 21.23 -18.71
C THR A 474 21.14 22.47 -19.11
N LEU A 475 22.45 22.36 -19.29
CA LEU A 475 23.32 23.51 -19.57
C LEU A 475 23.17 23.98 -21.02
N HIS A 476 23.19 25.28 -21.27
CA HIS A 476 23.11 25.85 -22.62
C HIS A 476 24.41 25.71 -23.41
N GLN A 477 25.55 25.78 -22.72
CA GLN A 477 26.91 25.72 -23.28
C GLN A 477 27.81 24.81 -22.46
N VAL A 478 28.96 24.44 -23.01
CA VAL A 478 29.97 23.67 -22.27
C VAL A 478 30.55 24.56 -21.18
N ALA A 479 30.41 24.14 -19.92
CA ALA A 479 31.05 24.78 -18.78
C ALA A 479 32.17 23.90 -18.21
N ASP A 480 32.96 24.47 -17.29
CA ASP A 480 34.03 23.75 -16.63
C ASP A 480 33.47 22.63 -15.74
N PRO A 481 33.88 21.36 -15.95
CA PRO A 481 33.28 20.24 -15.24
C PRO A 481 33.59 20.22 -13.73
N GLU A 482 34.69 20.81 -13.27
CA GLU A 482 34.94 20.93 -11.83
C GLU A 482 33.93 21.88 -11.20
N HIS A 483 33.70 23.04 -11.84
CA HIS A 483 32.67 23.98 -11.41
C HIS A 483 31.25 23.36 -11.41
N ILE A 484 30.88 22.62 -12.46
CA ILE A 484 29.56 21.95 -12.53
C ILE A 484 29.37 20.96 -11.37
N PHE A 485 30.42 20.23 -10.99
CA PHE A 485 30.30 19.18 -9.99
C PHE A 485 30.33 19.73 -8.55
N ASP A 486 31.24 20.67 -8.28
CA ASP A 486 31.57 21.11 -6.93
C ASP A 486 30.81 22.38 -6.50
N CYS A 487 30.47 23.28 -7.42
CA CYS A 487 29.92 24.61 -7.06
C CYS A 487 28.39 24.65 -7.03
N VAL A 488 27.87 25.49 -6.13
CA VAL A 488 26.47 25.93 -6.05
C VAL A 488 26.35 27.20 -6.88
N SER A 489 25.34 27.33 -7.75
CA SER A 489 25.13 28.62 -8.43
C SER A 489 24.84 29.70 -7.37
N ALA A 490 25.58 30.81 -7.41
CA ALA A 490 25.44 31.87 -6.41
C ALA A 490 24.11 32.63 -6.51
N GLU A 491 23.30 32.34 -7.53
CA GLU A 491 22.10 33.08 -7.88
C GLU A 491 20.82 32.51 -7.23
N ASP A 492 20.85 31.27 -6.72
CA ASP A 492 19.67 30.62 -6.13
C ASP A 492 20.07 29.84 -4.86
N GLU A 493 19.59 30.29 -3.68
CA GLU A 493 19.87 29.65 -2.38
C GLU A 493 19.38 28.19 -2.32
N ASN A 494 18.51 27.78 -3.25
CA ASN A 494 18.02 26.40 -3.36
C ASN A 494 18.85 25.50 -4.28
N ASP A 495 19.86 26.03 -4.97
CA ASP A 495 20.64 25.23 -5.91
C ASP A 495 21.67 24.37 -5.15
N VAL A 496 21.71 23.08 -5.46
CA VAL A 496 22.54 22.10 -4.74
C VAL A 496 23.54 21.52 -5.70
N SER A 497 24.84 21.60 -5.38
CA SER A 497 25.91 21.06 -6.22
C SER A 497 25.73 19.57 -6.49
N LEU A 498 26.26 19.06 -7.60
CA LEU A 498 26.15 17.63 -7.91
C LEU A 498 26.81 16.75 -6.84
N ALA A 499 27.89 17.23 -6.22
CA ALA A 499 28.51 16.56 -5.08
C ALA A 499 27.54 16.40 -3.90
N GLU A 500 26.82 17.47 -3.51
CA GLU A 500 25.85 17.42 -2.42
C GLU A 500 24.60 16.60 -2.80
N GLN A 501 24.20 16.60 -4.07
CA GLN A 501 23.17 15.69 -4.58
C GLN A 501 23.60 14.22 -4.47
N CYS A 502 24.86 13.90 -4.77
CA CYS A 502 25.41 12.54 -4.59
C CYS A 502 25.46 12.12 -3.11
N HIS A 503 25.94 12.99 -2.21
CA HIS A 503 25.94 12.74 -0.77
C HIS A 503 24.52 12.51 -0.24
N SER A 504 23.59 13.35 -0.67
CA SER A 504 22.18 13.21 -0.32
C SER A 504 21.59 11.89 -0.86
N ALA A 505 21.98 11.45 -2.07
CA ALA A 505 21.47 10.22 -2.66
C ALA A 505 21.96 8.98 -1.91
N ILE A 506 23.20 9.03 -1.42
CA ILE A 506 23.78 8.00 -0.55
C ILE A 506 23.04 7.96 0.78
N ARG A 507 22.84 9.12 1.44
CA ARG A 507 22.06 9.22 2.68
C ARG A 507 20.63 8.70 2.49
N GLU A 508 19.99 9.01 1.36
CA GLU A 508 18.67 8.51 1.03
C GLU A 508 18.67 6.98 0.84
N PHE A 509 19.65 6.44 0.12
CA PHE A 509 19.79 4.99 -0.04
C PHE A 509 19.97 4.29 1.33
N GLU A 510 20.85 4.81 2.18
CA GLU A 510 21.10 4.27 3.52
C GLU A 510 19.84 4.33 4.39
N ALA A 511 19.13 5.45 4.36
CA ALA A 511 17.92 5.66 5.14
C ALA A 511 16.72 4.83 4.64
N LYS A 512 16.58 4.60 3.33
CA LYS A 512 15.38 3.98 2.73
C LYS A 512 15.54 2.53 2.31
N TYR A 513 16.73 2.11 1.90
CA TYR A 513 16.91 0.84 1.19
C TYR A 513 17.89 -0.11 1.85
N GLN A 514 18.76 0.40 2.71
CA GLN A 514 19.76 -0.43 3.38
C GLN A 514 19.11 -1.50 4.26
N GLN A 515 19.66 -2.70 4.24
CA GLN A 515 19.24 -3.78 5.13
C GLN A 515 20.22 -3.92 6.28
N CYS A 516 19.75 -4.47 7.40
CA CYS A 516 20.62 -4.70 8.53
C CYS A 516 21.59 -5.87 8.24
N GLY A 517 22.88 -5.64 8.47
CA GLY A 517 23.97 -6.60 8.29
C GLY A 517 24.23 -7.49 9.50
N TYR A 518 23.49 -7.30 10.59
CA TYR A 518 23.68 -8.08 11.82
C TYR A 518 23.52 -9.58 11.52
N GLN A 519 24.47 -10.37 12.03
CA GLN A 519 24.46 -11.82 11.95
C GLN A 519 24.24 -12.37 13.35
N PHE A 520 23.22 -13.21 13.50
CA PHE A 520 22.96 -13.92 14.74
C PHE A 520 24.02 -14.99 14.97
N ALA A 521 24.14 -15.51 16.21
CA ALA A 521 25.10 -16.55 16.56
C ALA A 521 25.01 -17.83 15.70
N ASN A 522 23.85 -18.11 15.10
CA ASN A 522 23.62 -19.21 14.15
C ASN A 522 23.89 -18.84 12.68
N SER A 523 24.54 -17.70 12.42
CA SER A 523 24.76 -17.12 11.08
C SER A 523 23.49 -16.71 10.32
N ASP A 524 22.31 -16.68 10.97
CA ASP A 524 21.12 -16.12 10.34
C ASP A 524 21.31 -14.61 10.11
N PRO A 525 20.95 -14.09 8.92
CA PRO A 525 21.00 -12.66 8.66
C PRO A 525 19.79 -11.96 9.27
N CYS A 526 19.98 -10.74 9.78
CA CYS A 526 18.87 -9.90 10.20
C CYS A 526 17.90 -9.60 9.02
N ILE A 527 16.60 -9.81 9.19
CA ILE A 527 15.57 -9.52 8.19
C ILE A 527 15.00 -8.10 8.30
N ASN A 528 15.32 -7.38 9.38
CA ASN A 528 14.87 -6.00 9.60
C ASN A 528 15.67 -4.98 8.79
N GLY A 529 15.00 -3.89 8.43
CA GLY A 529 15.54 -2.74 7.70
C GLY A 529 14.46 -2.08 6.83
N PRO A 530 14.53 -0.77 6.53
CA PRO A 530 15.70 0.11 6.63
C PRO A 530 15.96 0.68 8.02
N VAL A 531 17.06 1.45 8.18
CA VAL A 531 17.57 2.00 9.47
C VAL A 531 16.46 2.50 10.38
N ILE A 532 15.50 3.22 9.79
CA ILE A 532 14.45 3.86 10.56
C ILE A 532 13.39 2.85 11.03
N ALA A 533 13.05 1.85 10.22
CA ALA A 533 12.14 0.77 10.60
C ALA A 533 12.80 -0.27 11.54
N HIS A 534 14.13 -0.28 11.63
CA HIS A 534 14.87 -1.24 12.44
C HIS A 534 14.66 -1.03 13.96
N GLN A 535 14.47 0.21 14.42
CA GLN A 535 14.18 0.54 15.83
C GLN A 535 15.10 -0.18 16.85
N GLN A 536 16.39 -0.28 16.53
CA GLN A 536 17.40 -1.01 17.32
C GLN A 536 17.10 -2.50 17.60
N LEU A 537 16.22 -3.12 16.82
CA LEU A 537 15.84 -4.52 16.95
C LEU A 537 16.30 -5.32 15.73
N HIS A 538 17.20 -6.26 15.94
CA HIS A 538 17.54 -7.28 14.97
C HIS A 538 16.50 -8.41 15.03
N LEU A 539 16.14 -8.98 13.88
CA LEU A 539 15.23 -10.12 13.79
C LEU A 539 15.78 -11.15 12.81
N SER A 540 15.82 -12.43 13.15
CA SER A 540 16.26 -13.50 12.23
C SER A 540 15.07 -14.10 11.45
N PRO A 541 15.30 -14.85 10.35
CA PRO A 541 14.24 -15.57 9.65
C PRO A 541 13.52 -16.59 10.54
N ASN A 542 14.19 -17.06 11.59
CA ASN A 542 13.66 -17.95 12.62
C ASN A 542 13.09 -17.18 13.82
N ASN A 543 12.79 -15.88 13.67
CA ASN A 543 12.27 -14.98 14.70
C ASN A 543 13.18 -14.74 15.92
N LYS A 544 14.48 -15.08 15.87
CA LYS A 544 15.42 -14.68 16.94
C LYS A 544 15.57 -13.16 16.97
N GLN A 545 15.72 -12.59 18.16
CA GLN A 545 15.79 -11.15 18.39
C GLN A 545 17.09 -10.77 19.09
N ALA A 546 17.65 -9.63 18.70
CA ALA A 546 18.77 -9.03 19.40
C ALA A 546 18.61 -7.51 19.42
N TYR A 547 18.80 -6.89 20.59
CA TYR A 547 18.85 -5.42 20.66
C TYR A 547 20.25 -4.93 20.27
N GLY A 548 20.31 -3.90 19.43
CA GLY A 548 21.56 -3.33 18.97
C GLY A 548 21.39 -2.24 17.91
N PRO A 549 22.44 -1.42 17.71
CA PRO A 549 22.43 -0.41 16.66
C PRO A 549 22.31 -1.06 15.27
N PHE A 550 21.76 -0.32 14.32
CA PHE A 550 21.68 -0.80 12.94
C PHE A 550 23.08 -1.06 12.37
N VAL A 551 23.31 -2.28 11.87
CA VAL A 551 24.55 -2.63 11.19
C VAL A 551 24.34 -2.47 9.69
N LEU A 552 25.21 -1.74 9.00
CA LEU A 552 25.14 -1.62 7.53
C LEU A 552 25.43 -2.98 6.88
N ARG A 553 24.48 -3.57 6.15
CA ARG A 553 24.73 -4.79 5.36
C ARG A 553 25.69 -4.53 4.20
N GLN A 554 25.54 -3.37 3.57
CA GLN A 554 26.30 -3.00 2.38
C GLN A 554 27.11 -1.75 2.68
N VAL A 555 28.42 -1.92 2.85
CA VAL A 555 29.34 -0.80 3.05
C VAL A 555 29.69 -0.24 1.67
N LEU A 556 29.22 0.97 1.40
CA LEU A 556 29.65 1.77 0.25
C LEU A 556 31.07 2.29 0.50
N ASP A 557 31.79 2.62 -0.58
CA ASP A 557 33.10 3.26 -0.46
C ASP A 557 32.94 4.63 0.23
N PRO A 558 33.65 4.92 1.34
CA PRO A 558 33.59 6.22 1.99
C PRO A 558 33.94 7.39 1.07
N ASN A 559 34.77 7.15 0.03
CA ASN A 559 35.13 8.12 -0.99
C ASN A 559 34.31 7.96 -2.29
N LEU A 560 33.12 7.34 -2.24
CA LEU A 560 32.30 7.11 -3.43
C LEU A 560 32.01 8.39 -4.22
N VAL A 561 31.74 9.52 -3.54
CA VAL A 561 31.52 10.81 -4.20
C VAL A 561 32.78 11.30 -4.91
N GLY A 562 33.97 11.12 -4.33
CA GLY A 562 35.24 11.43 -5.00
C GLY A 562 35.49 10.53 -6.22
N LEU A 563 35.12 9.25 -6.16
CA LEU A 563 35.19 8.35 -7.31
C LEU A 563 34.21 8.77 -8.43
N ILE A 564 32.98 9.15 -8.07
CA ILE A 564 31.99 9.69 -9.01
C ILE A 564 32.54 10.98 -9.65
N ARG A 565 33.12 11.89 -8.86
CA ARG A 565 33.75 13.13 -9.36
C ARG A 565 34.81 12.80 -10.40
N GLY A 566 35.76 11.91 -10.08
CA GLY A 566 36.81 11.51 -11.01
C GLY A 566 36.27 10.98 -12.35
N LYS A 567 35.27 10.08 -12.28
CA LYS A 567 34.60 9.57 -13.48
C LYS A 567 33.78 10.62 -14.22
N PHE A 568 33.18 11.57 -13.52
CA PHE A 568 32.42 12.66 -14.13
C PHE A 568 33.35 13.55 -14.97
N LEU A 569 34.50 13.94 -14.42
CA LEU A 569 35.50 14.71 -15.15
C LEU A 569 36.02 13.95 -16.38
N GLU A 570 36.31 12.65 -16.24
CA GLU A 570 36.76 11.79 -17.35
C GLU A 570 35.73 11.74 -18.49
N HIS A 571 34.47 11.41 -18.17
CA HIS A 571 33.40 11.29 -19.16
C HIS A 571 33.04 12.63 -19.77
N TYR A 572 32.94 13.69 -18.97
CA TYR A 572 32.62 15.03 -19.45
C TYR A 572 33.69 15.52 -20.44
N ASN A 573 34.98 15.39 -20.07
CA ASN A 573 36.08 15.76 -20.96
C ASN A 573 36.03 14.94 -22.26
N THR A 574 35.83 13.62 -22.19
CA THR A 574 35.71 12.75 -23.38
C THR A 574 34.62 13.23 -24.33
N VAL A 575 33.48 13.69 -23.79
CA VAL A 575 32.37 14.19 -24.60
C VAL A 575 32.70 15.55 -25.25
N VAL A 576 33.41 16.46 -24.57
CA VAL A 576 33.64 17.85 -25.06
C VAL A 576 34.96 18.07 -25.81
N THR A 577 35.97 17.19 -25.65
CA THR A 577 37.28 17.33 -26.31
C THR A 577 37.24 16.87 -27.77
N GLU A 578 37.69 17.69 -28.71
CA GLU A 578 37.74 17.31 -30.13
C GLU A 578 38.88 16.31 -30.43
N ASP A 579 38.58 15.24 -31.17
CA ASP A 579 39.50 14.11 -31.43
C ASP A 579 40.85 14.52 -32.06
N ARG A 580 40.90 15.66 -32.76
CA ARG A 580 42.09 16.08 -33.56
C ARG A 580 43.01 17.09 -32.86
N THR A 581 42.50 17.87 -31.91
CA THR A 581 43.24 19.03 -31.35
C THR A 581 43.44 18.95 -29.84
N GLY A 582 42.71 18.07 -29.15
CA GLY A 582 42.67 18.04 -27.68
C GLY A 582 42.06 19.30 -27.05
N ARG A 583 41.59 20.27 -27.86
CA ARG A 583 40.96 21.49 -27.35
C ARG A 583 39.51 21.19 -26.93
N ARG A 584 39.07 21.82 -25.84
CA ARG A 584 37.66 21.82 -25.42
C ARG A 584 36.85 22.67 -26.40
N SER A 585 35.80 22.09 -26.98
CA SER A 585 34.83 22.88 -27.74
C SER A 585 34.01 23.74 -26.76
N MET A 586 33.81 25.02 -27.08
CA MET A 586 32.88 25.89 -26.33
C MET A 586 31.41 25.57 -26.66
N GLY A 587 31.17 24.98 -27.84
CA GLY A 587 29.84 24.59 -28.30
C GLY A 587 29.41 23.22 -27.77
N LYS A 588 28.11 22.96 -27.75
CA LYS A 588 27.61 21.63 -27.39
C LYS A 588 28.17 20.57 -28.34
N PRO A 589 28.59 19.42 -27.81
CA PRO A 589 29.10 18.32 -28.62
C PRO A 589 27.97 17.72 -29.49
N PRO A 590 28.30 17.16 -30.67
CA PRO A 590 27.29 16.57 -31.54
C PRO A 590 26.57 15.40 -30.84
N PRO A 591 25.23 15.24 -31.02
CA PRO A 591 24.44 14.21 -30.34
C PRO A 591 25.01 12.79 -30.47
N ASP A 592 25.54 12.43 -31.64
CA ASP A 592 26.13 11.12 -31.91
C ASP A 592 27.35 10.83 -31.05
N LYS A 593 28.14 11.85 -30.70
CA LYS A 593 29.31 11.68 -29.84
C LYS A 593 28.89 11.36 -28.40
N ILE A 594 27.89 12.08 -27.89
CA ILE A 594 27.31 11.82 -26.57
C ILE A 594 26.74 10.39 -26.54
N LYS A 595 25.99 10.00 -27.58
CA LYS A 595 25.45 8.64 -27.73
C LYS A 595 26.54 7.57 -27.66
N ARG A 596 27.61 7.71 -28.45
CA ARG A 596 28.73 6.74 -28.45
C ARG A 596 29.38 6.58 -27.08
N VAL A 597 29.65 7.68 -26.37
CA VAL A 597 30.24 7.63 -25.02
C VAL A 597 29.30 6.91 -24.05
N ARG A 598 28.00 7.22 -24.09
CA ARG A 598 27.01 6.55 -23.25
C ARG A 598 26.96 5.05 -23.51
N GLU A 599 26.84 4.65 -24.77
CA GLU A 599 26.78 3.24 -25.14
C GLU A 599 28.06 2.50 -24.74
N ALA A 600 29.24 3.09 -24.97
CA ALA A 600 30.52 2.48 -24.58
C ALA A 600 30.61 2.23 -23.07
N VAL A 601 30.25 3.22 -22.24
CA VAL A 601 30.30 3.10 -20.78
C VAL A 601 29.24 2.15 -20.25
N MET A 602 28.01 2.18 -20.79
CA MET A 602 26.95 1.26 -20.36
C MET A 602 27.26 -0.20 -20.74
N GLN A 603 27.74 -0.43 -21.98
CA GLN A 603 28.06 -1.76 -22.49
C GLN A 603 29.27 -2.40 -21.82
N LYS A 604 30.19 -1.61 -21.27
CA LYS A 604 31.28 -2.11 -20.41
C LYS A 604 30.76 -2.99 -19.26
N TYR A 605 29.53 -2.74 -18.80
CA TYR A 605 28.88 -3.46 -17.70
C TYR A 605 27.68 -4.31 -18.15
N TRP A 606 27.61 -4.71 -19.44
CA TRP A 606 26.49 -5.46 -20.04
C TRP A 606 26.00 -6.65 -19.21
N SER A 607 26.92 -7.41 -18.59
CA SER A 607 26.60 -8.61 -17.81
C SER A 607 25.85 -8.27 -16.52
N HIS A 608 26.17 -7.16 -15.86
CA HIS A 608 25.49 -6.72 -14.64
C HIS A 608 24.07 -6.21 -14.92
N TRP A 609 23.82 -5.68 -16.11
CA TRP A 609 22.48 -5.24 -16.50
C TRP A 609 21.50 -6.41 -16.66
N LEU A 610 21.97 -7.65 -16.85
CA LEU A 610 21.10 -8.82 -16.96
C LEU A 610 20.32 -9.09 -15.67
N ASP A 611 20.90 -8.78 -14.52
CA ASP A 611 20.29 -9.00 -13.21
C ASP A 611 19.48 -7.79 -12.70
N MET A 612 19.42 -6.71 -13.49
CA MET A 612 18.84 -5.44 -13.07
C MET A 612 17.82 -4.89 -14.08
N THR A 613 16.57 -4.81 -13.65
CA THR A 613 15.50 -4.10 -14.36
C THR A 613 14.85 -3.07 -13.43
N SER A 614 14.25 -2.04 -14.01
CA SER A 614 13.55 -1.00 -13.26
C SER A 614 12.40 -0.44 -14.07
N ASN A 615 11.22 -0.40 -13.46
CA ASN A 615 10.02 0.26 -13.95
C ASN A 615 9.82 1.66 -13.32
N THR A 616 10.72 2.10 -12.44
CA THR A 616 10.61 3.36 -11.69
C THR A 616 11.75 4.33 -11.96
N THR A 617 12.88 3.85 -12.49
CA THR A 617 14.03 4.68 -12.90
C THR A 617 14.53 4.18 -14.25
N CYS A 618 14.59 5.06 -15.25
CA CYS A 618 15.29 4.77 -16.49
C CYS A 618 16.79 4.62 -16.22
N LEU A 619 17.29 3.38 -16.28
CA LEU A 619 18.70 3.06 -15.96
C LEU A 619 19.71 3.67 -16.94
N ALA A 620 19.25 4.13 -18.10
CA ALA A 620 20.07 4.81 -19.11
C ALA A 620 20.22 6.33 -18.90
N CYS A 621 19.53 6.93 -17.93
CA CYS A 621 19.71 8.35 -17.57
C CYS A 621 19.65 8.67 -16.07
N LEU A 622 19.07 7.78 -15.25
CA LEU A 622 18.81 8.01 -13.81
C LEU A 622 18.05 9.31 -13.50
N GLN A 623 17.13 9.73 -14.36
CA GLN A 623 16.46 11.04 -14.24
C GLN A 623 14.93 11.00 -14.27
N VAL A 624 14.32 9.98 -14.90
CA VAL A 624 12.87 9.90 -15.13
C VAL A 624 12.41 8.44 -15.07
N VAL A 625 11.14 8.23 -14.79
CA VAL A 625 10.45 6.94 -14.94
C VAL A 625 10.53 6.46 -16.41
N PRO A 626 10.82 5.18 -16.67
CA PRO A 626 10.82 4.66 -18.04
C PRO A 626 9.38 4.39 -18.51
N GLU A 627 9.11 4.71 -19.79
CA GLU A 627 7.80 4.51 -20.43
C GLU A 627 7.84 3.39 -21.47
N ASN A 628 9.02 3.07 -21.99
CA ASN A 628 9.19 2.14 -23.10
C ASN A 628 10.06 0.97 -22.68
N VAL A 629 9.49 -0.23 -22.58
CA VAL A 629 10.19 -1.44 -22.13
C VAL A 629 10.55 -2.31 -23.32
N LEU A 630 11.84 -2.63 -23.44
CA LEU A 630 12.34 -3.56 -24.46
C LEU A 630 12.04 -5.02 -24.06
N HIS A 631 12.12 -5.94 -25.03
CA HIS A 631 12.00 -7.39 -24.85
C HIS A 631 12.88 -7.99 -23.72
N CYS A 632 14.06 -7.42 -23.46
CA CYS A 632 14.96 -7.86 -22.40
C CYS A 632 14.52 -7.42 -20.99
N GLY A 633 13.44 -6.63 -20.88
CA GLY A 633 12.92 -6.09 -19.61
C GLY A 633 13.50 -4.73 -19.22
N HIS A 634 14.45 -4.18 -19.99
CA HIS A 634 15.00 -2.85 -19.74
C HIS A 634 14.07 -1.74 -20.24
N GLY A 635 13.76 -0.79 -19.36
CA GLY A 635 12.93 0.38 -19.63
C GLY A 635 13.70 1.66 -19.95
N TYR A 636 13.21 2.42 -20.93
CA TYR A 636 13.74 3.72 -21.37
C TYR A 636 12.66 4.81 -21.26
N CYS A 637 13.04 6.00 -20.78
CA CYS A 637 12.19 7.19 -20.87
C CYS A 637 12.18 7.70 -22.32
N VAL A 638 11.15 8.47 -22.71
CA VAL A 638 11.00 9.00 -24.07
C VAL A 638 12.27 9.73 -24.53
N ARG A 639 12.88 10.54 -23.68
CA ARG A 639 14.10 11.28 -24.03
C ARG A 639 15.29 10.35 -24.33
N CYS A 640 15.47 9.27 -23.58
CA CYS A 640 16.51 8.28 -23.87
C CYS A 640 16.23 7.50 -25.15
N VAL A 641 14.96 7.20 -25.46
CA VAL A 641 14.58 6.60 -26.75
C VAL A 641 15.03 7.49 -27.91
N ARG A 642 14.78 8.80 -27.82
CA ARG A 642 15.17 9.76 -28.87
C ARG A 642 16.68 9.91 -29.03
N GLU A 643 17.43 9.84 -27.92
CA GLU A 643 18.88 10.05 -27.90
C GLU A 643 19.69 8.78 -28.22
N LEU A 644 19.18 7.59 -27.90
CA LEU A 644 19.89 6.31 -28.08
C LEU A 644 19.33 5.48 -29.26
N GLY A 645 18.03 5.59 -29.56
CA GLY A 645 17.43 4.91 -30.69
C GLY A 645 17.88 5.49 -32.03
N LYS A 646 17.72 4.72 -33.12
CA LYS A 646 17.88 5.24 -34.49
C LYS A 646 16.53 5.79 -34.96
N PRO A 647 16.44 6.99 -35.56
CA PRO A 647 15.19 7.46 -36.14
C PRO A 647 14.64 6.44 -37.15
N SER A 648 13.33 6.18 -37.11
CA SER A 648 12.69 5.30 -38.07
C SER A 648 12.59 5.98 -39.43
N GLU A 649 12.94 5.27 -40.49
CA GLU A 649 12.70 5.72 -41.88
C GLU A 649 11.23 5.57 -42.27
N SER A 650 10.50 4.66 -41.61
CA SER A 650 9.12 4.29 -41.98
C SER A 650 8.05 5.14 -41.29
N PHE A 651 8.35 5.76 -40.15
CA PHE A 651 7.37 6.51 -39.36
C PHE A 651 7.98 7.80 -38.79
N GLU A 652 7.25 8.91 -38.91
CA GLU A 652 7.60 10.15 -38.22
C GLU A 652 7.54 9.95 -36.70
N SER A 653 8.45 10.60 -35.95
CA SER A 653 8.46 10.55 -34.48
C SER A 653 8.54 9.13 -33.93
N ALA A 654 9.23 8.23 -34.64
CA ALA A 654 9.50 6.88 -34.19
C ALA A 654 10.99 6.59 -34.17
N TRP A 655 11.39 5.68 -33.29
CA TRP A 655 12.78 5.26 -33.11
C TRP A 655 12.87 3.73 -33.07
N THR A 656 13.96 3.19 -33.55
CA THR A 656 14.25 1.76 -33.55
C THR A 656 15.43 1.44 -32.64
N PHE A 657 15.30 0.35 -31.89
CA PHE A 657 16.40 -0.30 -31.16
C PHE A 657 16.67 -1.65 -31.81
N GLU A 658 17.90 -1.86 -32.31
CA GLU A 658 18.36 -3.19 -32.77
C GLU A 658 18.88 -4.02 -31.59
N VAL A 659 19.56 -3.34 -30.65
CA VAL A 659 20.13 -3.92 -29.44
C VAL A 659 19.81 -3.02 -28.26
N CYS A 660 19.65 -3.62 -27.09
CA CYS A 660 19.54 -2.86 -25.85
C CYS A 660 20.87 -2.16 -25.53
N SER A 661 20.88 -0.83 -25.42
CA SER A 661 22.09 -0.05 -25.08
C SER A 661 22.67 -0.37 -23.69
N LEU A 662 21.91 -1.04 -22.82
CA LEU A 662 22.35 -1.51 -21.50
C LEU A 662 22.97 -2.92 -21.59
N CYS A 663 22.17 -3.94 -21.89
CA CYS A 663 22.61 -5.35 -21.81
C CYS A 663 23.07 -5.98 -23.13
N GLY A 664 22.98 -5.26 -24.25
CA GLY A 664 23.41 -5.74 -25.56
C GLY A 664 22.52 -6.82 -26.21
N ARG A 665 21.48 -7.32 -25.53
CA ARG A 665 20.54 -8.29 -26.14
C ARG A 665 19.84 -7.68 -27.36
N ARG A 666 19.79 -8.46 -28.45
CA ARG A 666 19.03 -8.14 -29.67
C ARG A 666 17.54 -8.18 -29.39
N THR A 667 16.81 -7.24 -29.97
CA THR A 667 15.36 -7.15 -29.83
C THR A 667 14.58 -8.20 -30.60
N GLY A 668 14.76 -9.46 -30.23
CA GLY A 668 14.16 -10.61 -30.90
C GLY A 668 15.03 -11.15 -32.04
N ASP A 669 14.57 -12.25 -32.64
CA ASP A 669 15.41 -13.08 -33.51
C ASP A 669 15.77 -12.41 -34.85
N ASN A 670 14.97 -11.45 -35.35
CA ASN A 670 15.23 -10.78 -36.63
C ASN A 670 14.78 -9.31 -36.75
N TYR A 671 14.17 -8.69 -35.73
CA TYR A 671 13.53 -7.38 -35.90
C TYR A 671 14.04 -6.31 -34.93
N SER A 672 14.11 -5.06 -35.39
CA SER A 672 14.34 -3.90 -34.52
C SER A 672 13.06 -3.57 -33.74
N HIS A 673 13.15 -3.32 -32.44
CA HIS A 673 12.05 -2.83 -31.63
C HIS A 673 11.69 -1.40 -32.05
N LEU A 674 10.47 -1.20 -32.58
CA LEU A 674 9.97 0.10 -33.03
C LEU A 674 9.18 0.77 -31.91
N ILE A 675 9.64 1.95 -31.48
CA ILE A 675 8.98 2.79 -30.49
C ILE A 675 8.41 4.02 -31.19
N ARG A 676 7.10 4.19 -31.11
CA ARG A 676 6.40 5.37 -31.64
C ARG A 676 6.18 6.38 -30.53
N GLY A 677 6.67 7.59 -30.71
CA GLY A 677 6.33 8.73 -29.86
C GLY A 677 5.07 9.43 -30.36
N THR A 678 4.50 10.27 -29.51
CA THR A 678 3.40 11.17 -29.90
C THR A 678 3.88 12.13 -30.99
N PRO A 679 3.12 12.30 -32.09
CA PRO A 679 3.42 13.30 -33.10
C PRO A 679 3.49 14.71 -32.48
N ARG A 680 4.42 15.55 -32.96
CA ARG A 680 4.72 16.86 -32.33
C ARG A 680 3.53 17.81 -32.23
N CYS A 681 2.61 17.73 -33.19
CA CYS A 681 1.43 18.60 -33.28
C CYS A 681 0.13 17.90 -32.84
N SER A 682 0.21 16.70 -32.26
CA SER A 682 -0.96 15.97 -31.76
C SER A 682 -1.21 16.30 -30.29
N GLY A 683 -2.49 16.47 -29.93
CA GLY A 683 -2.91 16.32 -28.53
C GLY A 683 -2.80 14.86 -28.07
N VAL A 684 -2.96 14.63 -26.77
CA VAL A 684 -3.04 13.27 -26.20
C VAL A 684 -4.39 12.66 -26.55
N ARG A 685 -4.38 11.45 -27.14
CA ARG A 685 -5.56 10.73 -27.60
C ARG A 685 -5.76 9.50 -26.73
N ILE A 686 -6.87 9.43 -26.00
CA ILE A 686 -7.15 8.36 -25.03
C ILE A 686 -8.34 7.53 -25.52
N LEU A 687 -8.19 6.21 -25.54
CA LEU A 687 -9.27 5.25 -25.75
C LEU A 687 -9.65 4.65 -24.40
N THR A 688 -10.92 4.78 -24.02
CA THR A 688 -11.49 4.14 -22.83
C THR A 688 -12.43 3.02 -23.24
N LEU A 689 -12.26 1.84 -22.66
CA LEU A 689 -13.06 0.65 -22.93
C LEU A 689 -13.67 0.13 -21.63
N ASP A 690 -14.97 -0.09 -21.65
CA ASP A 690 -15.75 -0.48 -20.50
C ASP A 690 -15.72 -2.00 -20.28
N GLY A 691 -16.00 -2.38 -19.04
CA GLY A 691 -16.29 -3.77 -18.71
C GLY A 691 -17.66 -4.19 -19.24
N GLY A 692 -17.86 -5.49 -19.48
CA GLY A 692 -19.17 -5.96 -19.93
C GLY A 692 -19.32 -7.46 -20.14
N GLY A 693 -18.29 -8.27 -19.91
CA GLY A 693 -18.29 -9.69 -20.23
C GLY A 693 -18.42 -9.89 -21.74
N ILE A 694 -19.38 -10.70 -22.17
CA ILE A 694 -19.68 -10.89 -23.60
C ILE A 694 -20.00 -9.58 -24.34
N ARG A 695 -20.50 -8.54 -23.65
CA ARG A 695 -20.86 -7.26 -24.26
C ARG A 695 -19.68 -6.48 -24.84
N GLY A 696 -18.44 -6.82 -24.52
CA GLY A 696 -17.24 -6.27 -25.20
C GLY A 696 -17.25 -6.49 -26.73
N ILE A 697 -18.08 -7.42 -27.22
CA ILE A 697 -18.35 -7.56 -28.66
C ILE A 697 -18.94 -6.30 -29.30
N ILE A 698 -19.71 -5.51 -28.54
CA ILE A 698 -20.30 -4.25 -29.01
C ILE A 698 -19.20 -3.22 -29.24
N GLU A 699 -18.24 -3.11 -28.32
CA GLU A 699 -17.09 -2.22 -28.45
C GLU A 699 -16.25 -2.58 -29.68
N LEU A 700 -15.97 -3.87 -29.88
CA LEU A 700 -15.26 -4.36 -31.07
C LEU A 700 -16.02 -4.07 -32.37
N ALA A 701 -17.35 -4.20 -32.38
CA ALA A 701 -18.16 -3.87 -33.54
C ALA A 701 -18.14 -2.36 -33.84
N LEU A 702 -18.20 -1.51 -32.81
CA LEU A 702 -18.09 -0.05 -32.95
C LEU A 702 -16.70 0.34 -33.47
N ILE A 703 -15.63 -0.23 -32.91
CA ILE A 703 -14.26 0.00 -33.36
C ILE A 703 -14.11 -0.39 -34.83
N GLN A 704 -14.63 -1.55 -35.23
CA GLN A 704 -14.59 -2.00 -36.62
C GLN A 704 -15.34 -1.04 -37.55
N GLU A 705 -16.51 -0.54 -37.14
CA GLU A 705 -17.26 0.44 -37.94
C GLU A 705 -16.52 1.78 -38.02
N ILE A 706 -15.88 2.24 -36.95
CA ILE A 706 -15.07 3.45 -36.96
C ILE A 706 -13.85 3.27 -37.90
N GLU A 707 -13.13 2.15 -37.83
CA GLU A 707 -12.04 1.83 -38.77
C GLU A 707 -12.52 1.89 -40.23
N ASN A 708 -13.66 1.27 -40.52
CA ASN A 708 -14.25 1.26 -41.87
C ASN A 708 -14.62 2.67 -42.34
N LYS A 709 -15.19 3.50 -41.45
CA LYS A 709 -15.58 4.88 -41.76
C LYS A 709 -14.38 5.81 -41.94
N LEU A 710 -13.31 5.59 -41.18
CA LEU A 710 -12.06 6.34 -41.35
C LEU A 710 -11.41 5.97 -42.68
N GLY A 711 -11.37 4.67 -43.03
CA GLY A 711 -10.94 4.22 -44.37
C GLY A 711 -9.48 4.53 -44.72
N LEU A 712 -8.65 4.92 -43.75
CA LEU A 712 -7.25 5.34 -43.98
C LEU A 712 -6.25 4.17 -44.05
N GLY A 713 -6.70 2.94 -43.80
CA GLY A 713 -5.80 1.77 -43.72
C GLY A 713 -4.83 1.81 -42.53
N ILE A 714 -5.04 2.72 -41.58
CA ILE A 714 -4.25 2.84 -40.35
C ILE A 714 -4.88 1.91 -39.29
N PRO A 715 -4.09 1.03 -38.63
CA PRO A 715 -4.60 0.20 -37.54
C PRO A 715 -5.26 1.04 -36.43
N PHE A 716 -6.42 0.63 -35.90
CA PHE A 716 -7.16 1.41 -34.90
C PHE A 716 -6.32 1.83 -33.69
N ARG A 717 -5.41 0.97 -33.24
CA ARG A 717 -4.52 1.25 -32.11
C ARG A 717 -3.64 2.48 -32.32
N ASP A 718 -3.30 2.83 -33.56
CA ASP A 718 -2.37 3.92 -33.90
C ASP A 718 -3.05 5.31 -33.78
N TYR A 719 -4.38 5.34 -33.62
CA TYR A 719 -5.13 6.57 -33.35
C TYR A 719 -5.04 7.02 -31.89
N PHE A 720 -4.51 6.19 -30.98
CA PHE A 720 -4.54 6.47 -29.55
C PHE A 720 -3.15 6.34 -28.92
N ASP A 721 -2.86 7.20 -27.95
CA ASP A 721 -1.60 7.23 -27.21
C ASP A 721 -1.70 6.47 -25.88
N LEU A 722 -2.92 6.34 -25.34
CA LEU A 722 -3.23 5.57 -24.14
C LEU A 722 -4.54 4.80 -24.34
N VAL A 723 -4.51 3.51 -24.00
CA VAL A 723 -5.71 2.67 -23.95
C VAL A 723 -5.97 2.27 -22.50
N VAL A 724 -7.14 2.64 -21.98
CA VAL A 724 -7.59 2.32 -20.63
C VAL A 724 -8.76 1.35 -20.77
N GLY A 725 -8.71 0.24 -20.05
CA GLY A 725 -9.76 -0.77 -20.13
C GLY A 725 -10.10 -1.37 -18.77
N THR A 726 -11.40 -1.51 -18.49
CA THR A 726 -11.89 -2.16 -17.26
C THR A 726 -12.39 -3.57 -17.59
N SER A 727 -11.95 -4.59 -16.84
CA SER A 727 -12.40 -5.99 -17.04
C SER A 727 -12.24 -6.45 -18.51
N THR A 728 -13.33 -6.81 -19.20
CA THR A 728 -13.31 -7.13 -20.63
C THR A 728 -12.73 -6.02 -21.50
N GLY A 729 -13.03 -4.76 -21.22
CA GLY A 729 -12.41 -3.62 -21.91
C GLY A 729 -10.90 -3.60 -21.77
N GLY A 730 -10.36 -4.11 -20.64
CA GLY A 730 -8.92 -4.32 -20.44
C GLY A 730 -8.36 -5.42 -21.35
N ILE A 731 -9.08 -6.53 -21.52
CA ILE A 731 -8.72 -7.61 -22.45
C ILE A 731 -8.72 -7.10 -23.89
N VAL A 732 -9.78 -6.38 -24.28
CA VAL A 732 -9.90 -5.77 -25.61
C VAL A 732 -8.78 -4.75 -25.83
N GLY A 733 -8.52 -3.88 -24.85
CA GLY A 733 -7.45 -2.90 -24.92
C GLY A 733 -6.07 -3.52 -25.10
N LEU A 734 -5.74 -4.54 -24.31
CA LEU A 734 -4.50 -5.32 -24.46
C LEU A 734 -4.39 -5.94 -25.86
N ALA A 735 -5.48 -6.54 -26.36
CA ALA A 735 -5.49 -7.18 -27.67
C ALA A 735 -5.33 -6.18 -28.82
N LEU A 736 -5.96 -5.00 -28.72
CA LEU A 736 -5.77 -3.89 -29.66
C LEU A 736 -4.33 -3.40 -29.65
N SER A 737 -3.72 -3.24 -28.46
CA SER A 737 -2.36 -2.73 -28.34
C SER A 737 -1.29 -3.73 -28.81
N MET A 738 -1.46 -5.04 -28.55
CA MET A 738 -0.47 -6.09 -28.85
C MET A 738 -0.48 -6.61 -30.29
N GLY A 739 -1.43 -6.23 -31.14
CA GLY A 739 -1.54 -6.75 -32.50
C GLY A 739 -0.20 -6.78 -33.25
N ASP A 740 0.25 -7.95 -33.67
CA ASP A 740 1.56 -8.13 -34.29
C ASP A 740 1.67 -7.33 -35.60
N LYS A 741 2.90 -7.06 -36.09
CA LYS A 741 3.07 -6.44 -37.42
C LYS A 741 2.52 -7.35 -38.53
N ASP A 742 2.61 -8.67 -38.34
CA ASP A 742 2.19 -9.68 -39.32
C ASP A 742 0.80 -10.28 -39.01
N ALA A 743 0.30 -10.12 -37.77
CA ALA A 743 -1.04 -10.55 -37.37
C ALA A 743 -2.06 -9.46 -37.72
N ASN A 744 -2.26 -9.27 -39.03
CA ASN A 744 -3.50 -8.83 -39.66
C ASN A 744 -4.39 -7.99 -38.71
N THR A 745 -4.00 -6.72 -38.53
CA THR A 745 -4.51 -5.72 -37.57
C THR A 745 -5.99 -5.36 -37.71
N GLN A 746 -6.73 -6.08 -38.54
CA GLN A 746 -8.16 -5.88 -38.72
C GLN A 746 -8.89 -6.22 -37.42
N THR A 747 -9.67 -5.28 -36.90
CA THR A 747 -10.63 -5.51 -35.81
C THR A 747 -11.54 -6.72 -36.08
N SER A 748 -11.72 -7.10 -37.35
CA SER A 748 -12.46 -8.29 -37.79
C SER A 748 -11.91 -9.61 -37.20
N LEU A 749 -10.58 -9.77 -37.13
CA LEU A 749 -9.95 -10.97 -36.58
C LEU A 749 -9.98 -10.98 -35.06
N LEU A 750 -9.75 -9.82 -34.45
CA LEU A 750 -9.91 -9.65 -33.01
C LEU A 750 -11.34 -9.98 -32.58
N THR A 751 -12.34 -9.56 -33.35
CA THR A 751 -13.76 -9.90 -33.14
C THR A 751 -13.99 -11.41 -33.19
N LYS A 752 -13.37 -12.13 -34.13
CA LYS A 752 -13.47 -13.60 -34.22
C LYS A 752 -12.77 -14.29 -33.05
N ALA A 753 -11.55 -13.88 -32.72
CA ALA A 753 -10.79 -14.39 -31.59
C ALA A 753 -11.55 -14.15 -30.28
N PHE A 754 -12.11 -12.96 -30.10
CA PHE A 754 -12.95 -12.61 -28.95
C PHE A 754 -14.22 -13.44 -28.89
N LYS A 755 -14.90 -13.71 -30.02
CA LYS A 755 -16.07 -14.63 -30.03
C LYS A 755 -15.69 -16.03 -29.56
N SER A 756 -14.53 -16.55 -29.98
CA SER A 756 -14.03 -17.86 -29.54
C SER A 756 -13.60 -17.87 -28.06
N PHE A 757 -12.93 -16.81 -27.61
CA PHE A 757 -12.58 -16.62 -26.21
C PHE A 757 -13.85 -16.52 -25.35
N ALA A 758 -14.80 -15.70 -25.78
CA ALA A 758 -16.03 -15.46 -25.06
C ALA A 758 -16.93 -16.71 -24.99
N SER A 759 -16.97 -17.53 -26.05
CA SER A 759 -17.68 -18.80 -26.00
C SER A 759 -17.00 -19.78 -25.04
N THR A 760 -15.68 -19.93 -25.09
CA THR A 760 -14.98 -20.87 -24.19
C THR A 760 -14.98 -20.43 -22.72
N THR A 761 -14.85 -19.13 -22.47
CA THR A 761 -14.71 -18.56 -21.12
C THR A 761 -16.05 -18.19 -20.47
N PHE A 762 -17.02 -17.63 -21.22
CA PHE A 762 -18.29 -17.14 -20.65
C PHE A 762 -19.48 -18.12 -20.81
N LEU A 763 -19.36 -19.25 -21.55
CA LEU A 763 -20.46 -20.24 -21.65
C LEU A 763 -20.70 -21.05 -20.37
N HIS A 764 -19.77 -21.02 -19.41
CA HIS A 764 -19.89 -21.73 -18.14
C HIS A 764 -19.98 -20.77 -16.95
N PRO A 765 -21.11 -20.06 -16.75
CA PRO A 765 -21.48 -19.64 -15.41
C PRO A 765 -21.51 -20.89 -14.52
N ARG A 766 -21.06 -20.79 -13.26
CA ARG A 766 -21.03 -21.95 -12.36
C ARG A 766 -22.40 -22.61 -12.16
N ALA A 767 -23.50 -21.89 -12.41
CA ALA A 767 -24.84 -22.47 -12.55
C ALA A 767 -24.90 -23.35 -13.81
N GLY A 768 -24.73 -24.66 -13.63
CA GLY A 768 -24.57 -25.64 -14.70
C GLY A 768 -25.63 -25.61 -15.82
N ARG A 769 -25.26 -26.19 -16.97
CA ARG A 769 -26.03 -26.28 -18.23
C ARG A 769 -27.52 -26.62 -18.10
N LEU A 770 -27.96 -27.28 -17.03
CA LEU A 770 -29.35 -27.68 -16.80
C LEU A 770 -30.28 -26.51 -16.46
N LEU A 771 -29.80 -25.45 -15.80
CA LEU A 771 -30.65 -24.37 -15.27
C LEU A 771 -30.94 -23.25 -16.28
N ASN A 772 -30.03 -23.02 -17.25
CA ASN A 772 -30.24 -22.05 -18.32
C ASN A 772 -31.28 -22.50 -19.35
N ARG A 773 -31.53 -23.81 -19.49
CA ARG A 773 -32.55 -24.32 -20.42
C ARG A 773 -33.98 -23.99 -19.96
N SER A 774 -34.16 -23.66 -18.67
CA SER A 774 -35.46 -23.42 -18.04
C SER A 774 -35.79 -21.92 -17.84
N GLY A 775 -34.98 -20.99 -18.36
CA GLY A 775 -35.25 -19.54 -18.24
C GLY A 775 -35.09 -18.95 -16.83
N LEU A 776 -34.78 -19.76 -15.81
CA LEU A 776 -34.61 -19.34 -14.41
C LEU A 776 -33.15 -19.06 -14.01
N GLY A 777 -32.22 -19.08 -14.97
CA GLY A 777 -30.78 -18.99 -14.73
C GLY A 777 -30.35 -17.72 -14.00
N HIS A 778 -30.94 -16.56 -14.32
CA HIS A 778 -30.59 -15.29 -13.66
C HIS A 778 -31.07 -15.24 -12.19
N PHE A 779 -32.29 -15.69 -11.92
CA PHE A 779 -32.86 -15.75 -10.57
C PHE A 779 -32.09 -16.75 -9.69
N VAL A 780 -31.80 -17.94 -10.21
CA VAL A 780 -31.04 -18.96 -9.47
C VAL A 780 -29.58 -18.56 -9.29
N THR A 781 -28.95 -17.90 -10.27
CA THR A 781 -27.56 -17.40 -10.12
C THR A 781 -27.48 -16.28 -9.10
N SER A 782 -28.44 -15.34 -9.07
CA SER A 782 -28.58 -14.39 -7.96
C SER A 782 -28.74 -15.13 -6.65
N VAL A 783 -29.73 -16.02 -6.52
CA VAL A 783 -29.98 -16.77 -5.28
C VAL A 783 -28.76 -17.58 -4.82
N VAL A 784 -27.99 -18.21 -5.72
CA VAL A 784 -26.81 -19.01 -5.37
C VAL A 784 -25.59 -18.14 -5.03
N MET A 785 -25.47 -16.94 -5.61
CA MET A 785 -24.49 -15.92 -5.21
C MET A 785 -24.87 -15.30 -3.85
N SER A 786 -26.16 -14.97 -3.63
CA SER A 786 -26.69 -14.50 -2.34
C SER A 786 -26.51 -15.55 -1.24
N VAL A 787 -26.75 -16.83 -1.55
CA VAL A 787 -26.53 -17.98 -0.64
C VAL A 787 -25.03 -18.35 -0.52
N GLY A 788 -24.14 -17.71 -1.28
CA GLY A 788 -22.68 -17.79 -1.09
C GLY A 788 -22.01 -19.08 -1.56
N LEU A 789 -22.68 -19.91 -2.37
CA LEU A 789 -22.07 -21.12 -2.96
C LEU A 789 -21.02 -20.78 -4.03
N TYR A 790 -21.06 -19.57 -4.62
CA TYR A 790 -20.11 -19.10 -5.63
C TYR A 790 -19.57 -17.70 -5.29
N GLN A 791 -18.24 -17.51 -5.34
CA GLN A 791 -17.54 -16.23 -5.09
C GLN A 791 -17.46 -15.32 -6.32
N ALA A 792 -17.67 -15.88 -7.50
CA ALA A 792 -17.66 -15.18 -8.78
C ALA A 792 -18.61 -15.89 -9.73
N LEU A 793 -19.23 -15.12 -10.63
CA LEU A 793 -20.09 -15.61 -11.72
C LEU A 793 -19.35 -16.63 -12.61
N PHE A 794 -18.03 -16.48 -12.74
CA PHE A 794 -17.14 -17.30 -13.55
C PHE A 794 -16.04 -17.93 -12.70
N ASP A 795 -15.67 -19.16 -13.02
CA ASP A 795 -14.52 -19.80 -12.41
C ASP A 795 -13.20 -19.15 -12.90
N SER A 796 -12.17 -19.08 -12.05
CA SER A 796 -10.89 -18.44 -12.41
C SER A 796 -10.14 -19.24 -13.46
N ASN A 797 -10.28 -20.57 -13.45
CA ASN A 797 -9.56 -21.47 -14.36
C ASN A 797 -9.98 -21.29 -15.84
N PRO A 798 -11.27 -21.25 -16.20
CA PRO A 798 -11.70 -20.90 -17.57
C PRO A 798 -11.23 -19.53 -18.05
N LEU A 799 -11.17 -18.54 -17.15
CA LEU A 799 -10.68 -17.21 -17.51
C LEU A 799 -9.17 -17.25 -17.75
N GLN A 800 -8.38 -17.83 -16.84
CA GLN A 800 -6.94 -17.98 -17.01
C GLN A 800 -6.60 -18.76 -18.27
N ALA A 801 -7.16 -19.97 -18.44
CA ALA A 801 -6.94 -20.79 -19.63
C ALA A 801 -7.42 -20.10 -20.91
N GLY A 802 -8.54 -19.36 -20.82
CA GLY A 802 -9.02 -18.53 -21.92
C GLY A 802 -8.02 -17.44 -22.31
N LEU A 803 -7.45 -16.73 -21.34
CA LEU A 803 -6.47 -15.67 -21.56
C LEU A 803 -5.15 -16.22 -22.09
N GLU A 804 -4.66 -17.33 -21.53
CA GLU A 804 -3.46 -18.04 -22.02
C GLU A 804 -3.66 -18.53 -23.46
N ARG A 805 -4.86 -18.99 -23.82
CA ARG A 805 -5.20 -19.35 -25.20
C ARG A 805 -5.35 -18.14 -26.11
N PHE A 806 -5.93 -17.06 -25.61
CA PHE A 806 -6.24 -15.84 -26.38
C PHE A 806 -4.98 -15.03 -26.70
N PHE A 807 -4.06 -14.90 -25.74
CA PHE A 807 -2.82 -14.15 -25.90
C PHE A 807 -1.58 -15.03 -26.18
N GLY A 808 -1.64 -16.32 -25.86
CA GLY A 808 -0.50 -17.24 -25.88
C GLY A 808 0.16 -17.37 -24.49
N ALA A 809 0.46 -18.60 -24.08
CA ALA A 809 0.98 -18.90 -22.73
C ALA A 809 2.34 -18.25 -22.40
N HIS A 810 3.10 -17.86 -23.42
CA HIS A 810 4.42 -17.24 -23.26
C HIS A 810 4.40 -15.72 -23.48
N THR A 811 3.28 -15.15 -23.92
CA THR A 811 3.19 -13.74 -24.28
C THR A 811 3.22 -12.85 -23.03
N SER A 812 4.19 -11.94 -22.96
CA SER A 812 4.22 -10.92 -21.91
C SER A 812 3.17 -9.84 -22.19
N LEU A 813 2.23 -9.65 -21.27
CA LEU A 813 1.19 -8.62 -21.37
C LEU A 813 1.66 -7.22 -20.91
N PHE A 814 2.74 -7.15 -20.14
CA PHE A 814 3.21 -5.91 -19.48
C PHE A 814 4.30 -5.17 -20.26
N SER A 815 4.59 -5.59 -21.48
CA SER A 815 5.59 -4.99 -22.34
C SER A 815 5.36 -5.49 -23.76
N SER A 816 5.72 -4.70 -24.77
CA SER A 816 5.89 -5.13 -26.17
C SER A 816 6.98 -6.22 -26.37
N ALA A 817 7.31 -6.97 -25.33
CA ALA A 817 8.23 -8.08 -25.27
C ALA A 817 7.54 -9.36 -25.75
N HIS A 818 7.40 -9.54 -27.06
CA HIS A 818 7.12 -10.88 -27.59
C HIS A 818 8.30 -11.82 -27.31
N SER A 819 7.99 -12.95 -26.68
CA SER A 819 8.76 -14.19 -26.75
C SER A 819 8.39 -14.91 -28.04
N ALA A 820 9.16 -14.71 -29.11
CA ALA A 820 8.98 -15.42 -30.37
C ALA A 820 9.61 -16.84 -30.38
N SER A 821 9.64 -17.54 -29.24
CA SER A 821 10.31 -18.86 -29.16
C SER A 821 9.39 -20.06 -28.91
N SER A 822 8.09 -19.98 -29.18
CA SER A 822 7.20 -21.16 -28.98
C SER A 822 6.34 -21.56 -30.19
N MET A 823 6.70 -21.15 -31.41
CA MET A 823 6.01 -21.67 -32.61
C MET A 823 6.92 -22.27 -33.70
N LEU A 824 8.25 -22.34 -33.48
CA LEU A 824 9.15 -22.98 -34.45
C LEU A 824 9.75 -24.33 -34.01
N ASP A 825 9.46 -24.84 -32.81
CA ASP A 825 10.00 -26.13 -32.35
C ASP A 825 9.14 -27.37 -32.65
N GLU A 826 8.06 -27.25 -33.44
CA GLU A 826 7.32 -28.44 -33.92
C GLU A 826 7.33 -28.64 -35.44
N SER A 827 8.09 -27.86 -36.22
CA SER A 827 8.12 -28.10 -37.68
C SER A 827 9.41 -27.69 -38.38
N CYS A 828 10.59 -28.00 -37.83
CA CYS A 828 11.84 -28.07 -38.62
C CYS A 828 12.82 -29.07 -38.00
N GLY A 829 12.44 -30.35 -38.01
CA GLY A 829 13.42 -31.43 -37.95
C GLY A 829 14.11 -31.54 -39.30
N GLY A 830 15.28 -30.92 -39.44
CA GLY A 830 16.10 -30.97 -40.65
C GLY A 830 17.49 -30.45 -40.34
N ASP A 831 18.45 -31.36 -40.37
CA ASP A 831 19.88 -31.18 -40.17
C ASP A 831 20.45 -29.89 -40.78
N ASP A 832 21.23 -29.10 -40.02
CA ASP A 832 22.55 -28.63 -40.49
C ASP A 832 23.38 -27.89 -39.43
N GLU A 833 24.68 -27.93 -39.65
CA GLU A 833 25.78 -27.84 -38.70
C GLU A 833 26.11 -26.46 -38.08
N ARG A 834 26.52 -26.53 -36.81
CA ARG A 834 27.59 -25.77 -36.13
C ARG A 834 28.19 -24.56 -36.88
N ILE A 835 27.64 -23.37 -36.68
CA ILE A 835 28.35 -22.11 -36.98
C ILE A 835 29.06 -21.62 -35.72
N ARG A 836 30.35 -21.98 -35.58
CA ARG A 836 31.30 -21.27 -34.70
C ARG A 836 31.80 -20.02 -35.44
N PRO A 837 31.91 -18.86 -34.76
CA PRO A 837 32.29 -17.61 -35.40
C PRO A 837 33.79 -17.62 -35.77
N LYS A 838 34.10 -17.54 -37.07
CA LYS A 838 35.46 -17.33 -37.56
C LYS A 838 35.89 -15.88 -37.30
N SER A 839 37.03 -15.75 -36.63
CA SER A 839 37.78 -14.51 -36.43
C SER A 839 38.29 -13.93 -37.76
N PRO A 840 38.50 -12.60 -37.85
CA PRO A 840 38.77 -11.92 -39.11
C PRO A 840 40.27 -11.97 -39.43
N SER A 841 40.65 -12.70 -40.48
CA SER A 841 42.00 -12.62 -41.05
C SER A 841 42.03 -11.61 -42.20
N HIS A 842 42.80 -10.56 -41.94
CA HIS A 842 43.44 -9.59 -42.81
C HIS A 842 43.72 -9.97 -44.28
N HIS A 843 43.62 -8.93 -45.13
CA HIS A 843 44.41 -8.64 -46.34
C HIS A 843 44.38 -9.62 -47.52
N GLN A 844 43.79 -9.19 -48.65
CA GLN A 844 44.55 -8.67 -49.80
C GLN A 844 43.64 -8.20 -50.95
N LEU A 845 44.04 -7.07 -51.53
CA LEU A 845 43.58 -6.53 -52.80
C LEU A 845 43.99 -7.45 -53.96
N GLN A 846 43.12 -7.63 -54.96
CA GLN A 846 43.36 -7.20 -56.35
C GLN A 846 42.26 -7.75 -57.27
N GLN A 847 41.54 -6.81 -57.87
CA GLN A 847 40.76 -6.99 -59.09
C GLN A 847 41.74 -6.96 -60.28
N GLY A 848 41.56 -7.84 -61.26
CA GLY A 848 42.29 -7.74 -62.53
C GLY A 848 42.17 -8.99 -63.41
N HIS A 849 41.23 -8.94 -64.35
CA HIS A 849 41.25 -9.43 -65.75
C HIS A 849 42.24 -10.57 -66.13
N ALA A 850 41.77 -11.75 -66.57
CA ALA A 850 41.27 -12.10 -67.92
C ALA A 850 42.37 -12.33 -68.99
N GLY A 851 42.32 -13.50 -69.66
CA GLY A 851 43.14 -13.94 -70.81
C GLY A 851 44.08 -15.10 -70.44
N ILE A 852 43.81 -16.37 -70.76
CA ILE A 852 43.94 -17.06 -72.06
C ILE A 852 45.36 -16.93 -72.66
N GLU A 853 46.29 -17.78 -72.21
CA GLU A 853 46.93 -18.88 -72.97
C GLU A 853 47.77 -19.73 -72.00
#